data_AF-A0A9K3KEX3-F1
#
_entry.id   AF-A0A9K3KEX3-F1
#
_cell.length_a   1.000
_cell.length_b   1.000
_cell.length_c   1.000
_cell.angle_alpha   90.00
_cell.angle_beta   90.00
_cell.angle_gamma   90.00
#
_symmetry.space_group_name_H-M   'P 1'
#
loop_
_entity.id
_entity.type
_entity.pdbx_description
1 polymer ?
#
loop_
_entity_poly.entity_id
_entity_poly.type
_entity_poly.pdbx_seq_one_letter_code
_entity_poly.pdbx_strand_id
1 'polypeptide(L)'
;MKVSSLALGAMILLHGHQHHHHHQFVNAFAVVPSHHQRVIGKQKHQRRGPTSSSTGSPIPFVGPTHTTTTTSLFFTATSSSSSSSSSLNEDLQKVQTQLQLEYAPISPFGKNAGPPLAGGKHILGGKGANLAEMSELGLSVPPGFTITTECCDKYCNEWDQTLPPELWNQIVASLTAVENEMNSQFGSPENPLLLSVRSGAAISMPGMMDTVLNLGMNDQVVEGLADKTGNARFAWDSYRRFLEMFGNVVLEIPRSLFEDELDDIKYEKGVNEDTDLTAEDLKEVVGRFKKVYETMDMTFPQDVLEQLRLSIGAVFKGWMGDRAIKYREVEQIKGLLGTAVNCQAMVFGNMGDTSGTGVSFSRDPNTGSAELFGEFLINAQGEDVVAGIRTPRNISELKGIMPDVYEEFVRNTQILEKKFGDMQDIEFTIQEGKLYMLQTRNGKRGGEAAVKIAVDLVGEGLITKEQAVQKVLPEHLDQLLHPRFPDVEMKEYKNAVMTRGLPASPGAAVGRIALTNEQVVANKEKGIPSIMVRDETSPDDVEGMYSAEGILTARGGMTSHAAVVARGWGKPCVCGCTSLSVDEHGGEIVITLDDGSQKTFKEGDFLSLNGQTGEVLEGEQAVAPPAITGNLKTFMDWVDEIRDIDVLTNADTPADAKEARKNGANGIGLCRSEHMFFKPERISKVRQLILGDDKQADAALKDLLQFQREDYEGIFKEMDGLPVTVRLLDPPLHEFLPSVKESAVMAELAKQLGTSVHELTEKVESMEEVNPMLGLRGCRLGITRPSIIEMQTRAILEAALNAIEAGVDARPDIMVPLVGKVEEFRNQKELIQSVAKSVFEERGKSCAYKIGTMIEIPRAALTAHEIAEEAEFFSFGSNDLTQMTFGYSRDDVGSFVPSYLSKGILQDDPFVTLDTEGVGQLIKMTVERGRGIKPDLKIGVCGEHGGDPRSVRFFSNEAGLSYVSCSPFRVPIARLAAAQASVENKSEFKP
;
A
#
# COMPACT_ATOMS: atom_id res chain seq x y z
N MET A 1 -5.86 -42.19 -34.23
CA MET A 1 -5.71 -41.90 -35.68
C MET A 1 -7.06 -41.41 -36.20
N LYS A 2 -7.12 -40.25 -36.88
CA LYS A 2 -8.23 -39.68 -37.69
C LYS A 2 -9.73 -39.82 -37.26
N VAL A 3 -10.36 -38.63 -37.22
CA VAL A 3 -11.78 -38.32 -37.63
C VAL A 3 -12.88 -38.48 -36.57
N SER A 4 -13.95 -37.71 -36.79
CA SER A 4 -14.88 -37.10 -35.82
C SER A 4 -16.37 -37.36 -36.11
N SER A 5 -17.24 -36.85 -35.22
CA SER A 5 -18.63 -36.38 -35.41
C SER A 5 -19.82 -37.29 -35.02
N LEU A 6 -20.98 -36.64 -34.82
CA LEU A 6 -22.34 -37.15 -34.50
C LEU A 6 -22.57 -37.55 -33.01
N ALA A 7 -23.76 -37.35 -32.40
CA ALA A 7 -24.91 -36.48 -32.76
C ALA A 7 -25.92 -36.26 -31.61
N LEU A 8 -26.36 -35.00 -31.45
CA LEU A 8 -27.74 -34.49 -31.40
C LEU A 8 -28.80 -35.06 -30.40
N GLY A 9 -29.44 -34.15 -29.63
CA GLY A 9 -30.80 -34.32 -29.10
C GLY A 9 -31.16 -33.42 -27.90
N ALA A 10 -32.37 -32.88 -27.71
CA ALA A 10 -33.22 -32.02 -28.58
C ALA A 10 -34.48 -31.58 -27.80
N MET A 11 -34.86 -30.30 -27.81
CA MET A 11 -36.23 -29.85 -27.50
C MET A 11 -36.56 -28.50 -28.16
N ILE A 12 -37.84 -28.20 -28.35
CA ILE A 12 -38.37 -27.15 -29.27
C ILE A 12 -39.67 -26.56 -28.65
N LEU A 13 -40.21 -25.48 -29.26
CA LEU A 13 -41.58 -24.91 -29.20
C LEU A 13 -41.72 -23.66 -28.28
N LEU A 14 -42.45 -22.57 -28.63
CA LEU A 14 -43.14 -22.16 -29.87
C LEU A 14 -43.63 -20.67 -29.86
N HIS A 15 -43.93 -20.09 -31.06
CA HIS A 15 -44.60 -18.77 -31.34
C HIS A 15 -43.84 -17.49 -30.86
N GLY A 16 -43.95 -16.28 -31.46
CA GLY A 16 -44.62 -15.74 -32.68
C GLY A 16 -44.93 -14.22 -32.53
N HIS A 17 -45.13 -13.36 -33.56
CA HIS A 17 -44.94 -13.42 -35.02
C HIS A 17 -45.16 -12.01 -35.69
N GLN A 18 -44.55 -11.72 -36.87
CA GLN A 18 -44.84 -10.59 -37.82
C GLN A 18 -44.55 -9.12 -37.36
N HIS A 19 -44.39 -8.08 -38.22
CA HIS A 19 -44.63 -7.91 -39.69
C HIS A 19 -43.74 -6.79 -40.34
N HIS A 20 -43.24 -7.00 -41.59
CA HIS A 20 -42.78 -6.02 -42.64
C HIS A 20 -41.66 -4.97 -42.31
N HIS A 21 -40.92 -4.35 -43.25
CA HIS A 21 -41.14 -4.03 -44.69
C HIS A 21 -39.90 -4.21 -45.61
N HIS A 22 -40.10 -3.92 -46.91
CA HIS A 22 -39.17 -4.06 -48.05
C HIS A 22 -39.46 -2.93 -49.09
N HIS A 23 -38.62 -2.57 -50.09
CA HIS A 23 -37.41 -3.21 -50.64
C HIS A 23 -36.44 -2.23 -51.40
N GLN A 24 -35.24 -2.74 -51.75
CA GLN A 24 -34.31 -2.44 -52.88
C GLN A 24 -34.31 -1.10 -53.67
N PHE A 25 -33.08 -0.62 -53.94
CA PHE A 25 -32.64 -0.19 -55.29
C PHE A 25 -31.18 -0.63 -55.56
N VAL A 26 -30.66 -0.45 -56.79
CA VAL A 26 -29.73 -1.42 -57.42
C VAL A 26 -28.60 -0.83 -58.33
N ASN A 27 -27.37 -1.34 -58.12
CA ASN A 27 -26.20 -1.57 -59.02
C ASN A 27 -25.77 -0.63 -60.18
N ALA A 28 -24.46 -0.29 -60.20
CA ALA A 28 -23.45 -0.62 -61.24
C ALA A 28 -22.02 -0.33 -60.67
N PHE A 29 -21.00 -1.22 -60.63
CA PHE A 29 -20.18 -1.85 -61.71
C PHE A 29 -19.53 -0.85 -62.69
N ALA A 30 -18.21 -0.84 -62.99
CA ALA A 30 -17.02 -1.65 -62.61
C ALA A 30 -15.72 -0.76 -62.75
N VAL A 31 -14.42 -1.13 -62.76
CA VAL A 31 -13.59 -2.36 -62.98
C VAL A 31 -12.24 -2.21 -62.20
N VAL A 32 -11.52 -3.29 -61.86
CA VAL A 32 -10.21 -3.31 -61.14
C VAL A 32 -9.29 -4.44 -61.67
N PRO A 33 -7.98 -4.22 -62.03
CA PRO A 33 -6.86 -4.89 -61.29
C PRO A 33 -5.40 -4.33 -61.41
N SER A 34 -4.61 -4.45 -60.31
CA SER A 34 -3.14 -4.78 -60.27
C SER A 34 -2.06 -3.78 -60.79
N HIS A 35 -0.76 -3.80 -60.41
CA HIS A 35 0.13 -4.85 -59.86
C HIS A 35 1.24 -4.34 -58.87
N HIS A 36 1.87 -5.27 -58.13
CA HIS A 36 3.13 -5.09 -57.34
C HIS A 36 4.42 -5.29 -58.17
N GLN A 37 5.59 -4.78 -57.71
CA GLN A 37 6.75 -5.60 -57.25
C GLN A 37 8.04 -4.82 -56.84
N ARG A 38 8.76 -5.37 -55.84
CA ARG A 38 10.24 -5.38 -55.55
C ARG A 38 11.04 -4.04 -55.47
N VAL A 39 11.86 -3.70 -54.45
CA VAL A 39 12.81 -4.37 -53.50
C VAL A 39 14.29 -4.38 -53.96
N ILE A 40 15.19 -3.78 -53.14
CA ILE A 40 16.69 -3.84 -53.07
C ILE A 40 17.55 -3.11 -54.14
N GLY A 41 18.61 -2.39 -53.70
CA GLY A 41 19.77 -1.97 -54.53
C GLY A 41 20.73 -0.91 -53.92
N LYS A 42 22.01 -1.22 -53.68
CA LYS A 42 23.03 -0.36 -53.00
C LYS A 42 23.96 0.46 -53.94
N GLN A 43 24.40 1.66 -53.48
CA GLN A 43 25.65 2.40 -53.82
C GLN A 43 25.82 2.91 -55.30
N LYS A 44 26.60 3.95 -55.67
CA LYS A 44 27.96 4.40 -55.22
C LYS A 44 28.39 5.75 -55.86
N HIS A 45 29.13 6.63 -55.14
CA HIS A 45 30.19 7.59 -55.62
C HIS A 45 29.88 8.69 -56.71
N GLN A 46 30.64 9.79 -56.93
CA GLN A 46 31.86 10.43 -56.33
C GLN A 46 32.05 11.92 -56.78
N ARG A 47 32.72 12.76 -55.95
CA ARG A 47 33.54 13.99 -56.28
C ARG A 47 32.84 15.18 -57.00
N ARG A 48 33.19 16.47 -56.80
CA ARG A 48 34.49 17.15 -56.57
C ARG A 48 34.36 18.46 -55.74
N GLY A 49 35.46 18.92 -55.12
CA GLY A 49 35.73 20.35 -54.76
C GLY A 49 36.49 21.09 -55.90
N PRO A 50 37.23 22.21 -55.68
CA PRO A 50 38.01 22.53 -54.45
C PRO A 50 38.17 24.04 -54.06
N THR A 51 38.98 24.30 -53.00
CA THR A 51 39.77 25.54 -52.69
C THR A 51 39.04 26.88 -52.37
N SER A 52 39.53 27.78 -51.50
CA SER A 52 40.75 27.80 -50.63
C SER A 52 40.73 28.89 -49.53
N SER A 53 41.43 28.64 -48.39
CA SER A 53 42.23 29.57 -47.54
C SER A 53 41.61 30.82 -46.84
N SER A 54 42.07 31.30 -45.67
CA SER A 54 42.88 30.72 -44.55
C SER A 54 43.10 31.71 -43.37
N THR A 55 43.44 31.19 -42.18
CA THR A 55 44.17 31.80 -41.01
C THR A 55 43.45 32.70 -39.98
N GLY A 56 43.89 32.58 -38.72
CA GLY A 56 43.50 33.38 -37.54
C GLY A 56 43.61 32.54 -36.23
N SER A 57 44.37 32.98 -35.23
CA SER A 57 44.68 32.18 -34.01
C SER A 57 44.77 33.05 -32.72
N PRO A 58 44.75 32.49 -31.50
CA PRO A 58 44.33 33.20 -30.26
C PRO A 58 45.47 33.85 -29.45
N ILE A 59 45.11 34.57 -28.37
CA ILE A 59 46.03 35.27 -27.44
C ILE A 59 45.59 35.09 -25.95
N PRO A 60 46.51 34.80 -25.01
CA PRO A 60 46.27 34.76 -23.54
C PRO A 60 47.06 35.83 -22.74
N PHE A 61 46.74 36.06 -21.46
CA PHE A 61 47.57 36.75 -20.42
C PHE A 61 47.15 36.23 -19.01
N VAL A 62 47.96 35.51 -18.22
CA VAL A 62 49.09 35.89 -17.32
C VAL A 62 48.66 36.51 -15.96
N GLY A 63 49.29 36.05 -14.86
CA GLY A 63 49.19 36.59 -13.49
C GLY A 63 50.54 36.48 -12.73
N PRO A 64 50.62 36.70 -11.39
CA PRO A 64 51.91 36.67 -10.67
C PRO A 64 52.01 35.73 -9.44
N THR A 65 52.79 34.66 -9.61
CA THR A 65 53.92 34.19 -8.76
C THR A 65 53.98 34.44 -7.23
N HIS A 66 54.32 33.38 -6.46
CA HIS A 66 55.46 33.37 -5.50
C HIS A 66 55.91 31.93 -5.14
N THR A 67 57.15 31.75 -4.67
CA THR A 67 57.77 30.47 -4.24
C THR A 67 58.78 30.72 -3.09
N THR A 68 59.40 29.76 -2.40
CA THR A 68 59.41 28.28 -2.57
C THR A 68 58.84 27.54 -1.32
N THR A 69 59.44 26.64 -0.53
CA THR A 69 60.81 26.10 -0.36
C THR A 69 60.76 24.71 0.33
N THR A 70 61.68 23.79 0.01
CA THR A 70 61.68 22.38 0.49
C THR A 70 62.56 22.15 1.73
N THR A 71 62.15 21.27 2.65
CA THR A 71 63.07 20.49 3.51
C THR A 71 62.40 19.17 3.91
N SER A 72 63.13 18.05 3.85
CA SER A 72 62.69 16.73 4.31
C SER A 72 63.57 16.26 5.47
N LEU A 73 63.04 15.39 6.34
CA LEU A 73 63.85 14.54 7.22
C LEU A 73 63.13 13.21 7.52
N PHE A 74 63.93 12.15 7.65
CA PHE A 74 63.56 10.75 7.43
C PHE A 74 63.09 9.97 8.67
N PHE A 75 62.42 8.84 8.39
CA PHE A 75 62.34 7.60 9.22
C PHE A 75 61.64 7.70 10.61
N THR A 76 61.03 6.64 11.16
CA THR A 76 60.78 5.25 10.71
C THR A 76 59.48 4.75 11.34
N ALA A 77 58.68 3.95 10.63
CA ALA A 77 57.64 3.11 11.23
C ALA A 77 57.60 1.75 10.52
N THR A 78 57.47 0.66 11.27
CA THR A 78 57.63 -0.72 10.77
C THR A 78 56.35 -1.27 10.17
N SER A 79 56.47 -1.92 9.01
CA SER A 79 55.36 -2.57 8.30
C SER A 79 55.08 -4.00 8.78
N SER A 80 53.81 -4.29 9.10
CA SER A 80 53.24 -5.65 9.06
C SER A 80 51.72 -5.60 8.92
N SER A 81 51.16 -6.52 8.11
CA SER A 81 49.71 -6.80 7.93
C SER A 81 48.79 -5.62 7.57
N SER A 82 48.73 -5.24 6.29
CA SER A 82 47.62 -4.41 5.74
C SER A 82 47.43 -4.50 4.21
N SER A 83 47.95 -5.54 3.53
CA SER A 83 48.18 -5.53 2.08
C SER A 83 47.16 -6.28 1.21
N SER A 84 46.14 -6.92 1.79
CA SER A 84 45.14 -7.73 1.05
C SER A 84 43.87 -6.96 0.69
N SER A 85 43.42 -6.03 1.54
CA SER A 85 42.19 -5.26 1.33
C SER A 85 42.32 -4.13 0.31
N SER A 86 43.54 -3.64 0.05
CA SER A 86 43.76 -2.56 -0.93
C SER A 86 43.62 -3.02 -2.38
N SER A 87 44.05 -4.24 -2.73
CA SER A 87 44.02 -4.73 -4.11
C SER A 87 42.60 -5.03 -4.59
N LEU A 88 41.75 -5.61 -3.73
CA LEU A 88 40.37 -5.98 -4.10
C LEU A 88 39.55 -4.75 -4.52
N ASN A 89 39.69 -3.64 -3.78
CA ASN A 89 38.99 -2.38 -4.07
C ASN A 89 39.46 -1.74 -5.38
N GLU A 90 40.76 -1.79 -5.71
CA GLU A 90 41.25 -1.31 -7.01
C GLU A 90 40.71 -2.14 -8.18
N ASP A 91 40.59 -3.47 -8.03
CA ASP A 91 40.09 -4.34 -9.09
C ASP A 91 38.57 -4.26 -9.27
N LEU A 92 37.81 -4.04 -8.20
CA LEU A 92 36.37 -3.74 -8.27
C LEU A 92 36.09 -2.44 -9.05
N GLN A 93 36.88 -1.38 -8.84
CA GLN A 93 36.76 -0.12 -9.60
C GLN A 93 37.08 -0.28 -11.10
N LYS A 94 38.03 -1.16 -11.45
CA LYS A 94 38.35 -1.49 -12.85
C LYS A 94 37.16 -2.21 -13.51
N VAL A 95 36.58 -3.21 -12.85
CA VAL A 95 35.42 -3.96 -13.36
C VAL A 95 34.16 -3.09 -13.44
N GLN A 96 33.90 -2.23 -12.45
CA GLN A 96 32.85 -1.21 -12.50
C GLN A 96 32.94 -0.36 -13.79
N THR A 97 34.14 0.15 -14.08
CA THR A 97 34.40 0.98 -15.26
C THR A 97 34.22 0.21 -16.57
N GLN A 98 34.57 -1.08 -16.61
CA GLN A 98 34.41 -1.96 -17.77
C GLN A 98 32.93 -2.31 -18.04
N LEU A 99 32.16 -2.58 -16.98
CA LEU A 99 30.74 -2.95 -17.05
C LEU A 99 29.78 -1.74 -17.13
N GLN A 100 30.30 -0.51 -17.07
CA GLN A 100 29.54 0.74 -17.13
C GLN A 100 28.49 0.86 -16.00
N LEU A 101 28.93 0.55 -14.78
CA LEU A 101 28.12 0.62 -13.54
C LEU A 101 28.43 1.90 -12.75
N GLU A 102 27.44 2.48 -12.06
CA GLU A 102 27.66 3.65 -11.20
C GLU A 102 28.29 3.24 -9.85
N TYR A 103 28.06 2.00 -9.41
CA TYR A 103 28.61 1.42 -8.19
C TYR A 103 29.46 0.17 -8.48
N ALA A 104 30.27 -0.25 -7.51
CA ALA A 104 31.00 -1.52 -7.63
C ALA A 104 30.01 -2.70 -7.69
N PRO A 105 30.25 -3.73 -8.52
CA PRO A 105 29.26 -4.78 -8.78
C PRO A 105 28.95 -5.68 -7.59
N ILE A 106 29.83 -5.73 -6.59
CA ILE A 106 29.75 -6.63 -5.43
C ILE A 106 30.14 -5.88 -4.15
N SER A 107 29.36 -6.08 -3.08
CA SER A 107 29.69 -5.66 -1.70
C SER A 107 29.89 -6.88 -0.80
N PRO A 108 31.07 -7.12 -0.21
CA PRO A 108 31.26 -8.16 0.79
C PRO A 108 30.60 -7.79 2.13
N PHE A 109 30.25 -8.80 2.93
CA PHE A 109 29.81 -8.67 4.33
C PHE A 109 30.32 -9.85 5.16
N GLY A 110 30.38 -9.72 6.49
CA GLY A 110 31.08 -10.64 7.40
C GLY A 110 32.09 -9.92 8.29
N LYS A 111 32.83 -10.68 9.10
CA LYS A 111 33.66 -10.17 10.19
C LYS A 111 34.89 -9.37 9.72
N ASN A 112 35.42 -9.69 8.54
CA ASN A 112 36.57 -9.00 7.96
C ASN A 112 36.19 -8.10 6.76
N ALA A 113 34.89 -7.83 6.57
CA ALA A 113 34.42 -6.95 5.50
C ALA A 113 34.82 -5.49 5.71
N GLY A 114 34.92 -4.74 4.61
CA GLY A 114 35.03 -3.28 4.64
C GLY A 114 33.69 -2.59 4.95
N PRO A 115 33.64 -1.25 4.97
CA PRO A 115 32.37 -0.54 5.03
C PRO A 115 31.50 -0.86 3.80
N PRO A 116 30.15 -0.80 3.93
CA PRO A 116 29.24 -1.05 2.81
C PRO A 116 29.46 -0.09 1.63
N LEU A 117 29.06 -0.53 0.44
CA LEU A 117 29.01 0.35 -0.73
C LEU A 117 28.04 1.53 -0.53
N ALA A 118 28.37 2.66 -1.16
CA ALA A 118 27.46 3.79 -1.31
C ALA A 118 26.19 3.36 -2.11
N GLY A 119 25.12 4.15 -1.96
CA GLY A 119 23.81 3.85 -2.57
C GLY A 119 22.89 2.97 -1.73
N GLY A 120 23.41 2.28 -0.70
CA GLY A 120 22.61 1.63 0.35
C GLY A 120 21.53 0.68 -0.18
N LYS A 121 20.30 0.80 0.33
CA LYS A 121 19.18 -0.10 0.00
C LYS A 121 18.79 -0.08 -1.49
N HIS A 122 19.06 1.00 -2.23
CA HIS A 122 18.78 1.06 -3.67
C HIS A 122 19.69 0.14 -4.48
N ILE A 123 20.96 0.02 -4.07
CA ILE A 123 22.02 -0.70 -4.79
C ILE A 123 22.24 -2.12 -4.24
N LEU A 124 22.15 -2.30 -2.91
CA LEU A 124 22.37 -3.58 -2.21
C LEU A 124 21.05 -4.32 -1.89
N GLY A 125 19.91 -3.72 -2.23
CA GLY A 125 18.60 -4.17 -1.73
C GLY A 125 18.43 -3.97 -0.23
N GLY A 126 17.21 -4.22 0.26
CA GLY A 126 16.92 -4.15 1.69
C GLY A 126 17.72 -5.16 2.52
N LYS A 127 17.86 -6.39 2.03
CA LYS A 127 18.61 -7.46 2.73
C LYS A 127 20.12 -7.22 2.75
N GLY A 128 20.73 -6.90 1.61
CA GLY A 128 22.18 -6.74 1.49
C GLY A 128 22.71 -5.53 2.26
N ALA A 129 21.97 -4.41 2.23
CA ALA A 129 22.29 -3.26 3.09
C ALA A 129 22.23 -3.63 4.57
N ASN A 130 21.15 -4.29 5.02
CA ASN A 130 21.00 -4.69 6.41
C ASN A 130 22.06 -5.72 6.85
N LEU A 131 22.45 -6.67 5.99
CA LEU A 131 23.54 -7.64 6.23
C LEU A 131 24.90 -6.94 6.46
N ALA A 132 25.21 -5.94 5.64
CA ALA A 132 26.42 -5.15 5.78
C ALA A 132 26.38 -4.25 7.03
N GLU A 133 25.25 -3.63 7.35
CA GLU A 133 25.06 -2.85 8.59
C GLU A 133 25.18 -3.73 9.86
N MET A 134 24.65 -4.95 9.85
CA MET A 134 24.86 -5.92 10.95
C MET A 134 26.32 -6.33 11.09
N SER A 135 27.06 -6.44 9.98
CA SER A 135 28.49 -6.74 9.98
C SER A 135 29.32 -5.57 10.53
N GLU A 136 29.00 -4.34 10.13
CA GLU A 136 29.61 -3.10 10.67
C GLU A 136 29.40 -2.96 12.19
N LEU A 137 28.22 -3.36 12.69
CA LEU A 137 27.91 -3.41 14.12
C LEU A 137 28.69 -4.49 14.89
N GLY A 138 29.45 -5.36 14.22
CA GLY A 138 30.20 -6.45 14.83
C GLY A 138 29.34 -7.62 15.30
N LEU A 139 28.11 -7.76 14.79
CA LEU A 139 27.25 -8.89 15.10
C LEU A 139 27.74 -10.18 14.42
N SER A 140 27.34 -11.33 14.95
CA SER A 140 27.69 -12.67 14.43
C SER A 140 26.99 -13.01 13.09
N VAL A 141 27.27 -12.25 12.02
CA VAL A 141 26.71 -12.51 10.68
C VAL A 141 27.57 -13.56 9.95
N PRO A 142 26.99 -14.61 9.34
CA PRO A 142 27.74 -15.49 8.44
C PRO A 142 28.27 -14.72 7.23
N PRO A 143 29.56 -14.86 6.86
CA PRO A 143 30.17 -14.09 5.78
C PRO A 143 29.56 -14.38 4.41
N GLY A 144 29.66 -13.41 3.51
CA GLY A 144 29.06 -13.47 2.19
C GLY A 144 29.33 -12.23 1.35
N PHE A 145 28.58 -12.11 0.26
CA PHE A 145 28.62 -10.95 -0.63
C PHE A 145 27.29 -10.70 -1.32
N THR A 146 26.99 -9.43 -1.59
CA THR A 146 25.81 -8.97 -2.31
C THR A 146 26.20 -8.48 -3.71
N ILE A 147 25.60 -9.07 -4.74
CA ILE A 147 25.66 -8.59 -6.13
C ILE A 147 24.56 -7.53 -6.32
N THR A 148 24.89 -6.39 -6.92
CA THR A 148 24.04 -5.18 -6.93
C THR A 148 22.79 -5.28 -7.82
N THR A 149 21.80 -4.42 -7.53
CA THR A 149 20.59 -4.25 -8.36
C THR A 149 20.89 -3.76 -9.78
N GLU A 150 21.97 -2.99 -9.98
CA GLU A 150 22.43 -2.60 -11.33
C GLU A 150 22.82 -3.81 -12.18
N CYS A 151 23.43 -4.84 -11.58
CA CYS A 151 23.76 -6.08 -12.29
C CYS A 151 22.50 -6.86 -12.69
N CYS A 152 21.38 -6.72 -11.95
CA CYS A 152 20.10 -7.29 -12.34
C CYS A 152 19.50 -6.57 -13.55
N ASP A 153 19.47 -5.23 -13.53
CA ASP A 153 19.01 -4.41 -14.67
C ASP A 153 19.79 -4.75 -15.94
N LYS A 154 21.13 -4.72 -15.86
CA LYS A 154 22.00 -5.08 -16.97
C LYS A 154 21.82 -6.53 -17.44
N TYR A 155 21.63 -7.49 -16.54
CA TYR A 155 21.37 -8.89 -16.89
C TYR A 155 20.05 -9.07 -17.65
N CYS A 156 18.99 -8.36 -17.22
CA CYS A 156 17.68 -8.39 -17.86
C CYS A 156 17.63 -7.64 -19.20
N ASN A 157 18.33 -6.51 -19.33
CA ASN A 157 18.15 -5.56 -20.43
C ASN A 157 19.33 -5.45 -21.42
N GLU A 158 20.56 -5.84 -21.06
CA GLU A 158 21.76 -5.62 -21.88
C GLU A 158 22.67 -6.85 -22.08
N TRP A 159 22.74 -7.80 -21.15
CA TRP A 159 23.71 -8.91 -21.19
C TRP A 159 23.16 -10.23 -21.73
N ASP A 160 22.05 -10.22 -22.49
CA ASP A 160 21.40 -11.42 -23.05
C ASP A 160 21.20 -12.55 -22.01
N GLN A 161 20.79 -12.20 -20.78
CA GLN A 161 20.63 -13.10 -19.64
C GLN A 161 21.88 -13.97 -19.34
N THR A 162 23.07 -13.41 -19.55
CA THR A 162 24.36 -14.06 -19.31
C THR A 162 25.23 -13.20 -18.39
N LEU A 163 25.95 -13.80 -17.43
CA LEU A 163 26.88 -13.08 -16.56
C LEU A 163 28.19 -12.79 -17.31
N PRO A 164 28.67 -11.53 -17.39
CA PRO A 164 29.96 -11.21 -18.01
C PRO A 164 31.14 -11.90 -17.32
N PRO A 165 32.20 -12.31 -18.05
CA PRO A 165 33.40 -12.92 -17.46
C PRO A 165 34.06 -12.06 -16.38
N GLU A 166 34.04 -10.73 -16.54
CA GLU A 166 34.59 -9.76 -15.59
C GLU A 166 33.84 -9.78 -14.26
N LEU A 167 32.50 -9.88 -14.31
CA LEU A 167 31.65 -10.05 -13.13
C LEU A 167 31.86 -11.43 -12.49
N TRP A 168 31.90 -12.49 -13.30
CA TRP A 168 32.10 -13.86 -12.81
C TRP A 168 33.43 -14.03 -12.06
N ASN A 169 34.51 -13.45 -12.56
CA ASN A 169 35.80 -13.45 -11.87
C ASN A 169 35.74 -12.75 -10.49
N GLN A 170 34.95 -11.68 -10.35
CA GLN A 170 34.75 -11.00 -9.06
C GLN A 170 33.86 -11.82 -8.11
N ILE A 171 32.85 -12.55 -8.63
CA ILE A 171 32.03 -13.50 -7.84
C ILE A 171 32.92 -14.60 -7.27
N VAL A 172 33.80 -15.21 -8.08
CA VAL A 172 34.74 -16.25 -7.64
C VAL A 172 35.77 -15.70 -6.63
N ALA A 173 36.32 -14.51 -6.86
CA ALA A 173 37.23 -13.87 -5.90
C ALA A 173 36.56 -13.57 -4.55
N SER A 174 35.28 -13.15 -4.58
CA SER A 174 34.47 -12.90 -3.38
C SER A 174 34.15 -14.20 -2.64
N LEU A 175 33.82 -15.27 -3.36
CA LEU A 175 33.68 -16.62 -2.79
C LEU A 175 34.96 -17.08 -2.08
N THR A 176 36.13 -16.90 -2.70
CA THR A 176 37.40 -17.24 -2.05
C THR A 176 37.66 -16.43 -0.79
N ALA A 177 37.16 -15.19 -0.66
CA ALA A 177 37.20 -14.46 0.61
C ALA A 177 36.33 -15.13 1.69
N VAL A 178 35.13 -15.61 1.34
CA VAL A 178 34.23 -16.36 2.24
C VAL A 178 34.85 -17.70 2.66
N GLU A 179 35.47 -18.43 1.73
CA GLU A 179 36.20 -19.68 2.03
C GLU A 179 37.31 -19.48 3.07
N ASN A 180 38.07 -18.39 2.93
CA ASN A 180 39.13 -18.03 3.88
C ASN A 180 38.58 -17.59 5.25
N GLU A 181 37.45 -16.88 5.33
CA GLU A 181 36.85 -16.50 6.61
C GLU A 181 36.17 -17.68 7.33
N MET A 182 35.55 -18.60 6.58
CA MET A 182 34.92 -19.82 7.12
C MET A 182 35.91 -20.96 7.37
N ASN A 183 37.15 -20.86 6.88
CA ASN A 183 38.14 -21.96 6.87
C ASN A 183 37.52 -23.26 6.34
N SER A 184 36.77 -23.18 5.25
CA SER A 184 36.03 -24.26 4.58
C SER A 184 35.99 -23.99 3.07
N GLN A 185 35.98 -25.02 2.23
CA GLN A 185 36.14 -24.87 0.78
C GLN A 185 34.87 -25.32 0.02
N PHE A 186 34.48 -24.52 -0.97
CA PHE A 186 33.26 -24.73 -1.75
C PHE A 186 33.40 -25.97 -2.63
N GLY A 187 32.48 -26.94 -2.49
CA GLY A 187 32.54 -28.23 -3.18
C GLY A 187 33.60 -29.22 -2.66
N SER A 188 34.30 -28.93 -1.57
CA SER A 188 35.28 -29.85 -0.97
C SER A 188 34.60 -30.94 -0.12
N PRO A 189 34.85 -32.24 -0.37
CA PRO A 189 34.29 -33.31 0.47
C PRO A 189 34.84 -33.31 1.91
N GLU A 190 36.13 -33.07 2.10
CA GLU A 190 36.76 -33.15 3.43
C GLU A 190 36.32 -32.00 4.37
N ASN A 191 36.02 -30.84 3.80
CA ASN A 191 35.69 -29.64 4.57
C ASN A 191 34.76 -28.70 3.79
N PRO A 192 33.49 -29.10 3.56
CA PRO A 192 32.58 -28.37 2.69
C PRO A 192 32.17 -27.01 3.27
N LEU A 193 32.28 -25.99 2.42
CA LEU A 193 31.47 -24.78 2.50
C LEU A 193 30.22 -24.98 1.65
N LEU A 194 29.05 -24.66 2.22
CA LEU A 194 27.78 -24.54 1.51
C LEU A 194 27.29 -23.09 1.60
N LEU A 195 26.47 -22.69 0.64
CA LEU A 195 25.93 -21.32 0.50
C LEU A 195 24.39 -21.31 0.54
N SER A 196 23.83 -20.16 0.92
CA SER A 196 22.49 -19.76 0.51
C SER A 196 22.58 -18.62 -0.51
N VAL A 197 21.66 -18.62 -1.48
CA VAL A 197 21.49 -17.57 -2.48
C VAL A 197 20.11 -16.95 -2.27
N ARG A 198 20.10 -15.70 -1.77
CA ARG A 198 18.91 -14.99 -1.29
C ARG A 198 18.63 -13.73 -2.12
N SER A 199 17.46 -13.69 -2.75
CA SER A 199 16.91 -12.51 -3.43
C SER A 199 16.72 -11.31 -2.48
N GLY A 200 16.80 -10.07 -2.98
CA GLY A 200 16.48 -8.89 -2.19
C GLY A 200 16.43 -7.58 -3.00
N ALA A 201 15.23 -7.10 -3.32
CA ALA A 201 15.03 -5.77 -3.88
C ALA A 201 15.14 -4.65 -2.81
N ALA A 202 15.18 -3.39 -3.23
CA ALA A 202 15.26 -2.23 -2.34
C ALA A 202 14.04 -2.11 -1.39
N ILE A 203 12.86 -2.47 -1.89
CA ILE A 203 11.61 -2.61 -1.13
C ILE A 203 11.40 -4.10 -0.84
N SER A 204 10.90 -4.43 0.35
CA SER A 204 10.65 -5.82 0.75
C SER A 204 9.43 -6.38 0.02
N MET A 205 9.63 -7.42 -0.79
CA MET A 205 8.57 -8.20 -1.47
C MET A 205 8.52 -9.62 -0.85
N PRO A 206 7.77 -9.87 0.22
CA PRO A 206 7.75 -11.17 0.91
C PRO A 206 7.09 -12.24 0.03
N GLY A 207 7.64 -13.46 0.01
CA GLY A 207 7.09 -14.58 -0.77
C GLY A 207 7.23 -14.48 -2.29
N MET A 208 7.71 -13.34 -2.84
CA MET A 208 7.69 -13.08 -4.28
C MET A 208 8.94 -13.51 -5.06
N MET A 209 10.04 -13.83 -4.37
CA MET A 209 11.30 -14.25 -4.97
C MET A 209 11.99 -15.23 -4.03
N ASP A 210 12.26 -16.43 -4.54
CA ASP A 210 12.69 -17.58 -3.74
C ASP A 210 14.10 -17.44 -3.15
N THR A 211 14.48 -18.46 -2.38
CA THR A 211 15.80 -18.59 -1.76
C THR A 211 16.29 -20.02 -1.95
N VAL A 212 17.52 -20.19 -2.41
CA VAL A 212 18.17 -21.50 -2.52
C VAL A 212 19.05 -21.69 -1.27
N LEU A 213 18.83 -22.78 -0.54
CA LEU A 213 19.66 -23.19 0.61
C LEU A 213 20.56 -24.37 0.24
N ASN A 214 21.54 -24.70 1.08
CA ASN A 214 22.41 -25.89 0.94
C ASN A 214 23.17 -25.97 -0.40
N LEU A 215 23.39 -24.84 -1.08
CA LEU A 215 24.04 -24.79 -2.40
C LEU A 215 25.52 -25.13 -2.29
N GLY A 216 26.02 -25.94 -3.22
CA GLY A 216 27.33 -26.61 -3.14
C GLY A 216 27.25 -28.10 -2.77
N MET A 217 26.05 -28.63 -2.49
CA MET A 217 25.86 -30.07 -2.26
C MET A 217 25.97 -30.86 -3.57
N ASN A 218 26.73 -31.96 -3.53
CA ASN A 218 26.90 -32.91 -4.63
C ASN A 218 27.22 -34.31 -4.05
N ASP A 219 27.35 -35.33 -4.91
CA ASP A 219 27.53 -36.73 -4.47
C ASP A 219 28.79 -37.02 -3.65
N GLN A 220 29.80 -36.15 -3.68
CA GLN A 220 31.01 -36.29 -2.85
C GLN A 220 30.90 -35.47 -1.56
N VAL A 221 30.32 -34.26 -1.66
CA VAL A 221 30.09 -33.35 -0.53
C VAL A 221 29.10 -33.93 0.47
N VAL A 222 28.07 -34.67 0.05
CA VAL A 222 27.09 -35.26 0.98
C VAL A 222 27.69 -36.34 1.88
N GLU A 223 28.54 -37.23 1.34
CA GLU A 223 29.23 -38.26 2.13
C GLU A 223 30.23 -37.60 3.11
N GLY A 224 30.99 -36.60 2.62
CA GLY A 224 31.91 -35.82 3.45
C GLY A 224 31.24 -34.99 4.55
N LEU A 225 30.04 -34.46 4.28
CA LEU A 225 29.22 -33.77 5.28
C LEU A 225 28.66 -34.74 6.32
N ALA A 226 28.27 -35.96 5.92
CA ALA A 226 27.86 -37.02 6.83
C ALA A 226 29.00 -37.42 7.79
N ASP A 227 30.20 -37.64 7.27
CA ASP A 227 31.39 -37.97 8.06
C ASP A 227 31.80 -36.80 8.99
N LYS A 228 31.87 -35.57 8.46
CA LYS A 228 32.28 -34.37 9.23
C LYS A 228 31.34 -34.04 10.39
N THR A 229 30.05 -34.31 10.25
CA THR A 229 29.04 -34.03 11.29
C THR A 229 28.68 -35.23 12.16
N GLY A 230 29.12 -36.44 11.80
CA GLY A 230 28.68 -37.69 12.42
C GLY A 230 27.18 -37.97 12.26
N ASN A 231 26.48 -37.25 11.38
CA ASN A 231 25.03 -37.27 11.23
C ASN A 231 24.65 -37.45 9.76
N ALA A 232 24.70 -38.70 9.28
CA ALA A 232 24.33 -39.03 7.91
C ALA A 232 22.90 -38.60 7.55
N ARG A 233 21.94 -38.74 8.49
CA ARG A 233 20.54 -38.33 8.26
C ARG A 233 20.44 -36.84 7.91
N PHE A 234 21.14 -35.98 8.64
CA PHE A 234 21.22 -34.54 8.36
C PHE A 234 21.78 -34.26 6.96
N ALA A 235 22.86 -34.94 6.55
CA ALA A 235 23.49 -34.72 5.26
C ALA A 235 22.58 -35.14 4.09
N TRP A 236 21.95 -36.32 4.17
CA TRP A 236 21.03 -36.81 3.13
C TRP A 236 19.71 -36.02 3.07
N ASP A 237 19.15 -35.58 4.20
CA ASP A 237 17.98 -34.66 4.20
C ASP A 237 18.33 -33.30 3.59
N SER A 238 19.49 -32.74 3.93
CA SER A 238 19.97 -31.49 3.34
C SER A 238 20.21 -31.63 1.82
N TYR A 239 20.59 -32.82 1.34
CA TYR A 239 20.76 -33.07 -0.10
C TYR A 239 19.42 -33.24 -0.83
N ARG A 240 18.45 -34.00 -0.30
CA ARG A 240 17.13 -34.13 -0.95
C ARG A 240 16.41 -32.78 -1.02
N ARG A 241 16.46 -31.98 0.06
CA ARG A 241 15.94 -30.60 0.04
C ARG A 241 16.64 -29.74 -1.00
N PHE A 242 17.98 -29.82 -1.12
CA PHE A 242 18.69 -29.07 -2.17
C PHE A 242 18.28 -29.50 -3.58
N LEU A 243 18.08 -30.81 -3.82
CA LEU A 243 17.63 -31.31 -5.13
C LEU A 243 16.23 -30.81 -5.50
N GLU A 244 15.30 -30.83 -4.55
CA GLU A 244 13.95 -30.29 -4.72
C GLU A 244 13.97 -28.77 -4.95
N MET A 245 14.61 -28.01 -4.05
CA MET A 245 14.70 -26.56 -4.13
C MET A 245 15.42 -26.08 -5.41
N PHE A 246 16.55 -26.70 -5.76
CA PHE A 246 17.30 -26.32 -6.97
C PHE A 246 16.52 -26.70 -8.24
N GLY A 247 15.89 -27.87 -8.26
CA GLY A 247 15.04 -28.31 -9.36
C GLY A 247 13.88 -27.35 -9.60
N ASN A 248 13.18 -26.97 -8.53
CA ASN A 248 12.02 -26.10 -8.62
C ASN A 248 12.36 -24.62 -8.87
N VAL A 249 13.26 -24.03 -8.07
CA VAL A 249 13.57 -22.59 -8.13
C VAL A 249 14.50 -22.23 -9.29
N VAL A 250 15.48 -23.08 -9.61
CA VAL A 250 16.55 -22.75 -10.57
C VAL A 250 16.27 -23.33 -11.96
N LEU A 251 15.62 -24.50 -12.04
CA LEU A 251 15.33 -25.20 -13.29
C LEU A 251 13.83 -25.30 -13.63
N GLU A 252 12.94 -24.69 -12.83
CA GLU A 252 11.48 -24.61 -13.07
C GLU A 252 10.77 -25.98 -13.14
N ILE A 253 11.34 -27.02 -12.50
CA ILE A 253 10.73 -28.36 -12.38
C ILE A 253 9.56 -28.29 -11.38
N PRO A 254 8.35 -28.80 -11.70
CA PRO A 254 7.21 -28.78 -10.77
C PRO A 254 7.50 -29.52 -9.46
N ARG A 255 7.31 -28.84 -8.31
CA ARG A 255 7.57 -29.41 -6.96
C ARG A 255 6.82 -30.71 -6.69
N SER A 256 5.61 -30.87 -7.24
CA SER A 256 4.81 -32.09 -7.09
C SER A 256 5.56 -33.36 -7.51
N LEU A 257 6.42 -33.29 -8.52
CA LEU A 257 7.19 -34.46 -8.98
C LEU A 257 8.25 -34.95 -7.96
N PHE A 258 8.63 -34.09 -7.01
CA PHE A 258 9.49 -34.47 -5.88
C PHE A 258 8.65 -34.97 -4.69
N GLU A 259 7.51 -34.33 -4.41
CA GLU A 259 6.56 -34.76 -3.37
C GLU A 259 5.97 -36.15 -3.68
N ASP A 260 5.57 -36.41 -4.94
CA ASP A 260 5.05 -37.71 -5.40
C ASP A 260 6.04 -38.86 -5.08
N GLU A 261 7.33 -38.68 -5.40
CA GLU A 261 8.40 -39.66 -5.15
C GLU A 261 8.77 -39.78 -3.65
N LEU A 262 8.49 -38.75 -2.85
CA LEU A 262 8.71 -38.75 -1.39
C LEU A 262 7.55 -39.44 -0.65
N ASP A 263 6.32 -39.20 -1.06
CA ASP A 263 5.12 -39.87 -0.55
C ASP A 263 5.09 -41.35 -0.93
N ASP A 264 5.51 -41.72 -2.16
CA ASP A 264 5.70 -43.13 -2.55
C ASP A 264 6.70 -43.83 -1.62
N ILE A 265 7.83 -43.20 -1.28
CA ILE A 265 8.79 -43.75 -0.30
C ILE A 265 8.16 -43.86 1.09
N LYS A 266 7.47 -42.83 1.59
CA LYS A 266 6.83 -42.88 2.91
C LYS A 266 5.79 -44.01 2.99
N TYR A 267 5.01 -44.21 1.93
CA TYR A 267 4.06 -45.32 1.79
C TYR A 267 4.76 -46.69 1.72
N GLU A 268 5.83 -46.83 0.93
CA GLU A 268 6.63 -48.06 0.85
C GLU A 268 7.28 -48.47 2.18
N LYS A 269 7.75 -47.50 2.98
CA LYS A 269 8.36 -47.76 4.30
C LYS A 269 7.35 -47.80 5.45
N GLY A 270 6.11 -47.40 5.21
CA GLY A 270 5.01 -47.44 6.19
C GLY A 270 5.10 -46.37 7.28
N VAL A 271 5.66 -45.20 6.94
CA VAL A 271 5.81 -44.04 7.83
C VAL A 271 4.85 -42.90 7.42
N ASN A 272 4.57 -41.97 8.34
CA ASN A 272 3.63 -40.86 8.07
C ASN A 272 4.32 -39.50 7.96
N GLU A 273 5.48 -39.31 8.60
CA GLU A 273 6.24 -38.06 8.55
C GLU A 273 7.61 -38.23 7.88
N ASP A 274 8.07 -37.20 7.18
CA ASP A 274 9.46 -37.04 6.72
C ASP A 274 10.50 -37.24 7.83
N THR A 275 10.12 -36.99 9.09
CA THR A 275 10.98 -37.14 10.27
C THR A 275 11.37 -38.60 10.52
N ASP A 276 10.48 -39.54 10.23
CA ASP A 276 10.65 -40.98 10.48
C ASP A 276 11.66 -41.64 9.52
N LEU A 277 11.94 -41.00 8.37
CA LEU A 277 12.84 -41.55 7.34
C LEU A 277 14.29 -41.67 7.87
N THR A 278 14.91 -42.83 7.60
CA THR A 278 16.30 -43.12 7.97
C THR A 278 17.30 -42.47 7.01
N ALA A 279 18.60 -42.50 7.35
CA ALA A 279 19.65 -42.01 6.45
C ALA A 279 19.72 -42.82 5.15
N GLU A 280 19.48 -44.13 5.24
CA GLU A 280 19.38 -45.06 4.12
C GLU A 280 18.17 -44.76 3.23
N ASP A 281 17.01 -44.44 3.82
CA ASP A 281 15.81 -44.03 3.06
C ASP A 281 16.04 -42.70 2.36
N LEU A 282 16.61 -41.70 3.04
CA LEU A 282 16.92 -40.39 2.43
C LEU A 282 17.96 -40.49 1.31
N LYS A 283 18.88 -41.46 1.39
CA LYS A 283 19.81 -41.80 0.28
C LYS A 283 19.08 -42.44 -0.90
N GLU A 284 17.98 -43.16 -0.65
CA GLU A 284 17.07 -43.63 -1.70
C GLU A 284 16.26 -42.46 -2.32
N VAL A 285 15.70 -41.55 -1.50
CA VAL A 285 15.01 -40.32 -1.94
C VAL A 285 15.89 -39.52 -2.89
N VAL A 286 17.15 -39.25 -2.52
CA VAL A 286 18.14 -38.59 -3.39
C VAL A 286 18.32 -39.32 -4.73
N GLY A 287 18.28 -40.66 -4.72
CA GLY A 287 18.34 -41.49 -5.92
C GLY A 287 17.07 -41.45 -6.78
N ARG A 288 15.89 -41.19 -6.19
CA ARG A 288 14.63 -40.98 -6.94
C ARG A 288 14.54 -39.54 -7.47
N PHE A 289 14.83 -38.55 -6.64
CA PHE A 289 14.83 -37.12 -7.01
C PHE A 289 15.73 -36.82 -8.21
N LYS A 290 16.89 -37.50 -8.35
CA LYS A 290 17.73 -37.36 -9.55
C LYS A 290 17.08 -37.88 -10.83
N LYS A 291 16.23 -38.91 -10.76
CA LYS A 291 15.45 -39.38 -11.92
C LYS A 291 14.39 -38.37 -12.32
N VAL A 292 13.86 -37.57 -11.40
CA VAL A 292 12.92 -36.47 -11.74
C VAL A 292 13.58 -35.49 -12.73
N TYR A 293 14.85 -35.11 -12.50
CA TYR A 293 15.62 -34.36 -13.49
C TYR A 293 15.74 -35.11 -14.83
N GLU A 294 16.07 -36.41 -14.81
CA GLU A 294 16.18 -37.23 -16.03
C GLU A 294 14.86 -37.34 -16.80
N THR A 295 13.70 -37.37 -16.12
CA THR A 295 12.37 -37.38 -16.77
C THR A 295 12.02 -36.05 -17.45
N MET A 296 12.72 -34.97 -17.11
CA MET A 296 12.60 -33.65 -17.73
C MET A 296 13.67 -33.41 -18.83
N ASP A 297 14.36 -34.46 -19.29
CA ASP A 297 15.55 -34.40 -20.17
C ASP A 297 16.72 -33.57 -19.58
N MET A 298 16.77 -33.41 -18.26
CA MET A 298 17.81 -32.67 -17.52
C MET A 298 18.74 -33.60 -16.73
N THR A 299 19.85 -33.07 -16.22
CA THR A 299 20.68 -33.74 -15.22
C THR A 299 21.07 -32.75 -14.12
N PHE A 300 21.11 -33.21 -12.87
CA PHE A 300 21.50 -32.36 -11.74
C PHE A 300 22.99 -31.95 -11.85
N PRO A 301 23.33 -30.65 -11.81
CA PRO A 301 24.71 -30.18 -11.95
C PRO A 301 25.54 -30.54 -10.70
N GLN A 302 26.54 -31.42 -10.88
CA GLN A 302 27.48 -31.82 -9.83
C GLN A 302 28.61 -30.79 -9.61
N ASP A 303 28.85 -29.91 -10.59
CA ASP A 303 29.76 -28.77 -10.46
C ASP A 303 29.09 -27.65 -9.64
N VAL A 304 29.66 -27.38 -8.48
CA VAL A 304 29.17 -26.38 -7.52
C VAL A 304 29.27 -24.95 -8.05
N LEU A 305 30.23 -24.65 -8.93
CA LEU A 305 30.36 -23.33 -9.54
C LEU A 305 29.25 -23.12 -10.58
N GLU A 306 28.85 -24.16 -11.30
CA GLU A 306 27.70 -24.12 -12.20
C GLU A 306 26.38 -24.00 -11.42
N GLN A 307 26.22 -24.69 -10.28
CA GLN A 307 25.08 -24.48 -9.36
C GLN A 307 24.97 -23.00 -8.94
N LEU A 308 26.08 -22.38 -8.54
CA LEU A 308 26.12 -20.97 -8.15
C LEU A 308 25.78 -20.04 -9.33
N ARG A 309 26.34 -20.29 -10.52
CA ARG A 309 26.09 -19.49 -11.73
C ARG A 309 24.61 -19.52 -12.11
N LEU A 310 24.00 -20.71 -12.12
CA LEU A 310 22.58 -20.90 -12.44
C LEU A 310 21.68 -20.23 -11.41
N SER A 311 21.97 -20.37 -10.11
CA SER A 311 21.15 -19.77 -9.04
C SER A 311 21.17 -18.24 -9.05
N ILE A 312 22.32 -17.61 -9.36
CA ILE A 312 22.39 -16.15 -9.54
C ILE A 312 21.54 -15.73 -10.74
N GLY A 313 21.64 -16.45 -11.86
CA GLY A 313 20.84 -16.18 -13.06
C GLY A 313 19.33 -16.36 -12.84
N ALA A 314 18.92 -17.35 -12.04
CA ALA A 314 17.53 -17.58 -11.66
C ALA A 314 16.96 -16.45 -10.80
N VAL A 315 17.71 -15.93 -9.81
CA VAL A 315 17.25 -14.78 -9.00
C VAL A 315 17.07 -13.53 -9.86
N PHE A 316 17.98 -13.24 -10.81
CA PHE A 316 17.79 -12.14 -11.75
C PHE A 316 16.62 -12.37 -12.72
N LYS A 317 16.43 -13.59 -13.24
CA LYS A 317 15.27 -13.95 -14.07
C LYS A 317 13.94 -13.76 -13.31
N GLY A 318 13.89 -14.17 -12.04
CA GLY A 318 12.72 -14.08 -11.16
C GLY A 318 12.22 -12.65 -10.94
N TRP A 319 13.09 -11.63 -11.06
CA TRP A 319 12.67 -10.22 -11.04
C TRP A 319 11.64 -9.89 -12.14
N MET A 320 11.73 -10.57 -13.29
CA MET A 320 10.86 -10.41 -14.45
C MET A 320 9.80 -11.52 -14.58
N GLY A 321 9.62 -12.36 -13.55
CA GLY A 321 8.55 -13.36 -13.52
C GLY A 321 7.17 -12.73 -13.26
N ASP A 322 6.12 -13.33 -13.82
CA ASP A 322 4.75 -12.79 -13.81
C ASP A 322 4.25 -12.44 -12.40
N ARG A 323 4.51 -13.32 -11.41
CA ARG A 323 4.22 -13.09 -9.98
C ARG A 323 4.87 -11.78 -9.47
N ALA A 324 6.16 -11.58 -9.74
CA ALA A 324 6.90 -10.41 -9.29
C ALA A 324 6.47 -9.12 -10.01
N ILE A 325 6.06 -9.22 -11.29
CA ILE A 325 5.44 -8.10 -12.03
C ILE A 325 4.10 -7.74 -11.39
N LYS A 326 3.17 -8.69 -11.26
CA LYS A 326 1.83 -8.49 -10.69
C LYS A 326 1.87 -7.93 -9.27
N TYR A 327 2.80 -8.37 -8.41
CA TYR A 327 2.98 -7.78 -7.08
C TYR A 327 3.38 -6.31 -7.14
N ARG A 328 4.30 -5.93 -8.05
CA ARG A 328 4.68 -4.52 -8.25
C ARG A 328 3.56 -3.68 -8.85
N GLU A 329 2.66 -4.27 -9.66
CA GLU A 329 1.46 -3.59 -10.14
C GLU A 329 0.46 -3.33 -9.00
N VAL A 330 0.16 -4.34 -8.17
CA VAL A 330 -0.78 -4.26 -7.05
C VAL A 330 -0.30 -3.30 -5.96
N GLU A 331 0.96 -3.40 -5.54
CA GLU A 331 1.56 -2.50 -4.53
C GLU A 331 2.14 -1.22 -5.16
N GLN A 332 1.85 -0.95 -6.44
CA GLN A 332 2.23 0.24 -7.22
C GLN A 332 3.74 0.56 -7.28
N ILE A 333 4.61 -0.42 -6.98
CA ILE A 333 6.07 -0.29 -6.90
C ILE A 333 6.67 -0.03 -8.29
N LYS A 334 7.16 1.20 -8.50
CA LYS A 334 7.77 1.68 -9.75
C LYS A 334 9.15 2.28 -9.49
N GLY A 335 9.98 2.38 -10.53
CA GLY A 335 11.31 3.02 -10.47
C GLY A 335 12.45 2.19 -9.85
N LEU A 336 12.20 0.95 -9.43
CA LEU A 336 13.27 0.05 -8.95
C LEU A 336 14.06 -0.55 -10.11
N LEU A 337 15.39 -0.50 -10.03
CA LEU A 337 16.30 -1.09 -11.03
C LEU A 337 16.16 -2.63 -11.14
N GLY A 338 16.10 -3.31 -9.99
CA GLY A 338 16.24 -4.76 -9.95
C GLY A 338 16.23 -5.34 -8.54
N THR A 339 16.56 -6.63 -8.46
CA THR A 339 16.79 -7.35 -7.19
C THR A 339 18.29 -7.59 -6.99
N ALA A 340 18.78 -7.46 -5.76
CA ALA A 340 20.15 -7.83 -5.41
C ALA A 340 20.23 -9.33 -5.07
N VAL A 341 21.40 -9.94 -5.30
CA VAL A 341 21.64 -11.36 -5.00
C VAL A 341 22.61 -11.48 -3.84
N ASN A 342 22.19 -12.08 -2.74
CA ASN A 342 23.00 -12.22 -1.53
C ASN A 342 23.48 -13.68 -1.43
N CYS A 343 24.78 -13.89 -1.63
CA CYS A 343 25.44 -15.19 -1.51
C CYS A 343 26.09 -15.26 -0.11
N GLN A 344 25.59 -16.12 0.77
CA GLN A 344 25.98 -16.18 2.18
C GLN A 344 26.35 -17.59 2.62
N ALA A 345 27.40 -17.74 3.42
CA ALA A 345 27.78 -19.01 4.03
C ALA A 345 26.63 -19.63 4.86
N MET A 346 26.36 -20.92 4.66
CA MET A 346 25.38 -21.66 5.45
C MET A 346 25.83 -21.84 6.89
N VAL A 347 24.85 -21.79 7.80
CA VAL A 347 24.95 -22.23 9.19
C VAL A 347 23.72 -23.08 9.52
N PHE A 348 23.90 -24.13 10.32
CA PHE A 348 22.94 -25.24 10.38
C PHE A 348 22.25 -25.36 11.74
N GLY A 349 20.94 -25.05 11.76
CA GLY A 349 20.08 -25.28 12.93
C GLY A 349 19.73 -26.74 13.18
N ASN A 350 20.06 -27.64 12.25
CA ASN A 350 19.70 -29.08 12.24
C ASN A 350 20.90 -30.03 12.46
N MET A 351 21.92 -29.58 13.20
CA MET A 351 23.06 -30.41 13.65
C MET A 351 22.85 -31.04 15.05
N GLY A 352 21.61 -31.38 15.42
CA GLY A 352 21.28 -31.93 16.74
C GLY A 352 20.80 -30.89 17.77
N ASP A 353 20.64 -31.33 19.01
CA ASP A 353 19.90 -30.58 20.05
C ASP A 353 20.60 -29.30 20.56
N THR A 354 21.89 -29.14 20.27
CA THR A 354 22.67 -27.91 20.50
C THR A 354 22.54 -26.89 19.36
N SER A 355 21.71 -27.16 18.37
CA SER A 355 21.43 -26.29 17.23
C SER A 355 19.93 -26.00 17.10
N GLY A 356 19.61 -24.89 16.44
CA GLY A 356 18.23 -24.48 16.20
C GLY A 356 18.15 -23.24 15.30
N THR A 357 16.94 -22.76 15.07
CA THR A 357 16.67 -21.59 14.22
C THR A 357 15.34 -20.96 14.61
N GLY A 358 15.22 -19.64 14.42
CA GLY A 358 13.99 -18.94 14.75
C GLY A 358 13.87 -17.57 14.08
N VAL A 359 12.66 -17.03 14.23
CA VAL A 359 12.26 -15.71 13.75
C VAL A 359 11.66 -14.96 14.94
N SER A 360 12.18 -13.76 15.23
CA SER A 360 11.73 -12.99 16.40
C SER A 360 11.75 -11.49 16.13
N PHE A 361 10.74 -10.83 16.68
CA PHE A 361 10.58 -9.39 16.70
C PHE A 361 11.10 -8.85 18.03
N SER A 362 11.83 -7.73 18.01
CA SER A 362 12.39 -7.11 19.23
C SER A 362 11.32 -6.58 20.20
N ARG A 363 10.09 -6.37 19.69
CA ARG A 363 8.86 -6.00 20.42
C ARG A 363 7.68 -6.73 19.76
N ASP A 364 6.59 -6.95 20.47
CA ASP A 364 5.40 -7.62 19.93
C ASP A 364 4.81 -6.82 18.74
N PRO A 365 4.71 -7.40 17.52
CA PRO A 365 4.15 -6.71 16.35
C PRO A 365 2.62 -6.51 16.40
N ASN A 366 1.93 -7.08 17.40
CA ASN A 366 0.48 -7.00 17.57
C ASN A 366 0.09 -5.99 18.66
N THR A 367 0.68 -6.11 19.86
CA THR A 367 0.40 -5.20 20.99
C THR A 367 1.40 -4.04 21.13
N GLY A 368 2.62 -4.17 20.59
CA GLY A 368 3.71 -3.23 20.81
C GLY A 368 4.38 -3.34 22.18
N SER A 369 4.20 -4.43 22.94
CA SER A 369 4.92 -4.65 24.19
C SER A 369 6.43 -4.73 23.98
N ALA A 370 7.21 -4.17 24.93
CA ALA A 370 8.67 -4.16 24.89
C ALA A 370 9.28 -5.51 25.33
N GLU A 371 8.83 -6.59 24.72
CA GLU A 371 9.19 -7.98 25.02
C GLU A 371 9.54 -8.72 23.71
N LEU A 372 10.50 -9.66 23.78
CA LEU A 372 10.83 -10.49 22.61
C LEU A 372 9.65 -11.37 22.23
N PHE A 373 9.05 -11.09 21.07
CA PHE A 373 8.02 -11.90 20.47
C PHE A 373 8.63 -12.78 19.39
N GLY A 374 8.27 -14.05 19.26
CA GLY A 374 8.84 -14.91 18.23
C GLY A 374 8.78 -16.41 18.51
N GLU A 375 9.22 -17.15 17.50
CA GLU A 375 9.08 -18.59 17.38
C GLU A 375 10.42 -19.21 16.95
N PHE A 376 10.77 -20.36 17.53
CA PHE A 376 11.99 -21.11 17.19
C PHE A 376 11.80 -22.63 17.23
N LEU A 377 12.66 -23.35 16.54
CA LEU A 377 12.75 -24.82 16.59
C LEU A 377 14.20 -25.25 16.93
N ILE A 378 14.30 -26.30 17.75
CA ILE A 378 15.55 -27.04 17.98
C ILE A 378 15.69 -28.13 16.93
N ASN A 379 16.91 -28.32 16.44
CA ASN A 379 17.26 -29.33 15.44
C ASN A 379 16.38 -29.21 14.16
N ALA A 380 16.46 -28.07 13.47
CA ALA A 380 15.58 -27.66 12.36
C ALA A 380 16.26 -26.65 11.40
N GLN A 381 15.73 -26.48 10.19
CA GLN A 381 16.08 -25.36 9.29
C GLN A 381 14.95 -24.31 9.27
N GLY A 382 15.27 -23.08 8.83
CA GLY A 382 14.31 -21.96 8.88
C GLY A 382 13.03 -22.21 8.07
N GLU A 383 13.12 -23.05 7.04
CA GLU A 383 11.98 -23.59 6.29
C GLU A 383 10.97 -24.31 7.19
N ASP A 384 11.42 -25.15 8.14
CA ASP A 384 10.55 -25.90 9.05
C ASP A 384 9.74 -24.97 9.98
N VAL A 385 10.27 -23.77 10.28
CA VAL A 385 9.61 -22.72 11.08
C VAL A 385 8.56 -21.96 10.25
N VAL A 386 8.84 -21.71 8.97
CA VAL A 386 7.93 -20.97 8.07
C VAL A 386 6.79 -21.85 7.57
N ALA A 387 7.08 -23.11 7.22
CA ALA A 387 6.10 -24.09 6.74
C ALA A 387 5.17 -24.62 7.85
N GLY A 388 5.53 -24.46 9.13
CA GLY A 388 4.69 -24.84 10.26
C GLY A 388 4.46 -26.35 10.44
N ILE A 389 5.17 -27.20 9.69
CA ILE A 389 5.07 -28.67 9.74
C ILE A 389 5.34 -29.19 11.16
N ARG A 390 6.27 -28.56 11.88
CA ARG A 390 6.54 -28.80 13.31
C ARG A 390 6.04 -27.60 14.11
N THR A 391 5.24 -27.84 15.16
CA THR A 391 4.79 -26.78 16.08
C THR A 391 6.00 -26.05 16.68
N PRO A 392 6.17 -24.73 16.43
CA PRO A 392 7.31 -23.99 16.94
C PRO A 392 7.16 -23.67 18.44
N ARG A 393 8.29 -23.38 19.09
CA ARG A 393 8.37 -23.02 20.51
C ARG A 393 8.49 -21.50 20.67
N ASN A 394 7.98 -20.96 21.76
CA ASN A 394 8.02 -19.51 22.00
C ASN A 394 9.44 -19.07 22.37
N ILE A 395 9.94 -17.97 21.79
CA ILE A 395 11.32 -17.49 21.98
C ILE A 395 11.75 -17.32 23.46
N SER A 396 10.82 -17.08 24.39
CA SER A 396 11.12 -17.03 25.82
C SER A 396 11.60 -18.38 26.41
N GLU A 397 11.20 -19.51 25.83
CA GLU A 397 11.64 -20.85 26.25
C GLU A 397 13.13 -21.11 25.98
N LEU A 398 13.71 -20.45 24.96
CA LEU A 398 15.13 -20.60 24.61
C LEU A 398 16.05 -20.28 25.80
N LYS A 399 15.63 -19.35 26.67
CA LYS A 399 16.31 -19.01 27.93
C LYS A 399 16.50 -20.20 28.87
N GLY A 400 15.61 -21.20 28.81
CA GLY A 400 15.68 -22.42 29.60
C GLY A 400 16.51 -23.55 28.95
N ILE A 401 16.82 -23.43 27.66
CA ILE A 401 17.55 -24.45 26.88
C ILE A 401 19.00 -24.02 26.65
N MET A 402 19.21 -22.78 26.23
CA MET A 402 20.51 -22.20 25.87
C MET A 402 20.61 -20.76 26.43
N PRO A 403 20.80 -20.59 27.75
CA PRO A 403 20.75 -19.28 28.39
C PRO A 403 21.78 -18.30 27.83
N ASP A 404 23.02 -18.73 27.61
CA ASP A 404 24.10 -17.88 27.09
C ASP A 404 23.77 -17.33 25.68
N VAL A 405 23.16 -18.17 24.83
CA VAL A 405 22.72 -17.82 23.47
C VAL A 405 21.54 -16.84 23.52
N TYR A 406 20.59 -17.05 24.44
CA TYR A 406 19.48 -16.13 24.67
C TYR A 406 19.98 -14.76 25.16
N GLU A 407 20.96 -14.72 26.06
CA GLU A 407 21.58 -13.48 26.54
C GLU A 407 22.46 -12.79 25.49
N GLU A 408 23.03 -13.51 24.50
CA GLU A 408 23.58 -12.89 23.29
C GLU A 408 22.48 -12.33 22.39
N PHE A 409 21.42 -13.09 22.13
CA PHE A 409 20.33 -12.66 21.26
C PHE A 409 19.64 -11.39 21.77
N VAL A 410 19.29 -11.31 23.06
CA VAL A 410 18.71 -10.12 23.70
C VAL A 410 19.62 -8.89 23.59
N ARG A 411 20.95 -9.05 23.67
CA ARG A 411 21.88 -7.93 23.46
C ARG A 411 21.93 -7.50 21.99
N ASN A 412 21.90 -8.47 21.08
CA ASN A 412 21.91 -8.20 19.64
C ASN A 412 20.62 -7.47 19.20
N THR A 413 19.44 -7.84 19.70
CA THR A 413 18.19 -7.11 19.37
C THR A 413 18.22 -5.67 19.86
N GLN A 414 18.75 -5.40 21.07
CA GLN A 414 18.91 -4.04 21.60
C GLN A 414 19.90 -3.18 20.79
N ILE A 415 20.99 -3.77 20.29
CA ILE A 415 21.92 -3.09 19.38
C ILE A 415 21.23 -2.70 18.07
N LEU A 416 20.43 -3.62 17.52
CA LEU A 416 19.69 -3.42 16.27
C LEU A 416 18.61 -2.34 16.40
N GLU A 417 17.76 -2.39 17.45
CA GLU A 417 16.77 -1.33 17.69
C GLU A 417 17.41 0.05 17.80
N LYS A 418 18.57 0.14 18.45
CA LYS A 418 19.31 1.40 18.63
C LYS A 418 19.96 1.92 17.35
N LYS A 419 20.40 1.04 16.43
CA LYS A 419 20.93 1.44 15.09
C LYS A 419 19.80 1.96 14.20
N PHE A 420 18.68 1.25 14.11
CA PHE A 420 17.59 1.55 13.18
C PHE A 420 16.51 2.50 13.76
N GLY A 421 16.55 2.76 15.07
CA GLY A 421 15.55 3.57 15.79
C GLY A 421 14.15 2.97 15.68
N ASP A 422 14.03 1.63 15.65
CA ASP A 422 12.80 0.93 15.29
C ASP A 422 12.78 -0.51 15.77
N MET A 423 11.59 -1.06 16.02
CA MET A 423 11.41 -2.50 16.22
C MET A 423 11.86 -3.28 14.99
N GLN A 424 12.60 -4.37 15.23
CA GLN A 424 13.22 -5.20 14.21
C GLN A 424 12.61 -6.60 14.20
N ASP A 425 12.39 -7.11 13.00
CA ASP A 425 12.07 -8.50 12.65
C ASP A 425 13.38 -9.19 12.21
N ILE A 426 13.74 -10.27 12.91
CA ILE A 426 15.09 -10.84 12.94
C ILE A 426 15.03 -12.35 12.68
N GLU A 427 15.78 -12.81 11.68
CA GLU A 427 16.05 -14.24 11.44
C GLU A 427 17.39 -14.63 12.10
N PHE A 428 17.43 -15.74 12.85
CA PHE A 428 18.65 -16.25 13.47
C PHE A 428 18.77 -17.78 13.39
N THR A 429 20.01 -18.25 13.45
CA THR A 429 20.36 -19.67 13.58
C THR A 429 21.36 -19.86 14.71
N ILE A 430 21.20 -20.94 15.46
CA ILE A 430 22.14 -21.43 16.45
C ILE A 430 22.78 -22.68 15.87
N GLN A 431 24.10 -22.71 15.75
CA GLN A 431 24.83 -23.91 15.37
C GLN A 431 25.79 -24.27 16.51
N GLU A 432 25.61 -25.45 17.11
CA GLU A 432 26.50 -26.02 18.13
C GLU A 432 26.75 -25.05 19.31
N GLY A 433 25.67 -24.40 19.76
CA GLY A 433 25.70 -23.40 20.84
C GLY A 433 26.22 -22.01 20.45
N LYS A 434 26.55 -21.76 19.18
CA LYS A 434 26.95 -20.43 18.67
C LYS A 434 25.81 -19.74 17.92
N LEU A 435 25.52 -18.50 18.29
CA LEU A 435 24.52 -17.66 17.62
C LEU A 435 25.04 -17.09 16.30
N TYR A 436 24.16 -17.03 15.31
CA TYR A 436 24.35 -16.31 14.05
C TYR A 436 23.11 -15.50 13.67
N MET A 437 23.32 -14.24 13.30
CA MET A 437 22.28 -13.31 12.83
C MET A 437 22.19 -13.41 11.30
N LEU A 438 21.06 -13.85 10.76
CA LEU A 438 20.89 -14.08 9.31
C LEU A 438 20.27 -12.88 8.60
N GLN A 439 19.29 -12.24 9.23
CA GLN A 439 18.58 -11.10 8.65
C GLN A 439 18.04 -10.21 9.76
N THR A 440 17.99 -8.90 9.50
CA THR A 440 17.17 -7.94 10.25
C THR A 440 16.38 -7.09 9.25
N ARG A 441 15.24 -6.56 9.65
CA ARG A 441 14.49 -5.49 8.95
C ARG A 441 13.55 -4.80 9.94
N ASN A 442 13.13 -3.57 9.68
CA ASN A 442 12.07 -2.94 10.49
C ASN A 442 10.81 -3.81 10.38
N GLY A 443 10.30 -4.30 11.52
CA GLY A 443 9.27 -5.33 11.50
C GLY A 443 7.89 -4.79 11.14
N LYS A 444 7.17 -5.48 10.25
CA LYS A 444 5.74 -5.25 9.98
C LYS A 444 4.93 -5.46 11.28
N ARG A 445 3.92 -4.63 11.50
CA ARG A 445 3.17 -4.53 12.76
C ARG A 445 1.77 -3.97 12.53
N GLY A 446 0.83 -4.28 13.43
CA GLY A 446 -0.49 -3.65 13.44
C GLY A 446 -0.45 -2.21 13.97
N GLY A 447 -1.51 -1.44 13.70
CA GLY A 447 -1.58 -0.02 14.05
C GLY A 447 -1.38 0.30 15.54
N GLU A 448 -1.95 -0.52 16.43
CA GLU A 448 -1.80 -0.37 17.88
C GLU A 448 -0.35 -0.54 18.33
N ALA A 449 0.34 -1.56 17.79
CA ALA A 449 1.77 -1.75 17.99
C ALA A 449 2.61 -0.62 17.37
N ALA A 450 2.28 -0.13 16.18
CA ALA A 450 3.00 0.99 15.56
C ALA A 450 3.00 2.23 16.45
N VAL A 451 1.82 2.62 16.94
CA VAL A 451 1.64 3.78 17.82
C VAL A 451 2.28 3.55 19.19
N LYS A 452 2.13 2.37 19.80
CA LYS A 452 2.76 2.07 21.09
C LYS A 452 4.29 2.06 20.98
N ILE A 453 4.88 1.39 19.98
CA ILE A 453 6.32 1.35 19.78
C ILE A 453 6.87 2.76 19.50
N ALA A 454 6.17 3.57 18.71
CA ALA A 454 6.55 4.96 18.47
C ALA A 454 6.55 5.82 19.74
N VAL A 455 5.58 5.61 20.66
CA VAL A 455 5.53 6.31 21.95
C VAL A 455 6.60 5.82 22.92
N ASP A 456 6.81 4.49 23.02
CA ASP A 456 7.81 3.88 23.89
C ASP A 456 9.24 4.30 23.48
N LEU A 457 9.59 4.25 22.19
CA LEU A 457 10.92 4.62 21.69
C LEU A 457 11.27 6.10 21.95
N VAL A 458 10.28 7.00 22.01
CA VAL A 458 10.46 8.39 22.45
C VAL A 458 10.63 8.49 23.96
N GLY A 459 9.85 7.72 24.74
CA GLY A 459 9.99 7.63 26.20
C GLY A 459 11.34 7.06 26.66
N GLU A 460 11.91 6.15 25.88
CA GLU A 460 13.25 5.57 26.06
C GLU A 460 14.37 6.49 25.55
N GLY A 461 14.05 7.56 24.83
CA GLY A 461 15.02 8.50 24.27
C GLY A 461 15.81 7.95 23.07
N LEU A 462 15.30 6.93 22.39
CA LEU A 462 15.93 6.34 21.20
C LEU A 462 15.60 7.12 19.92
N ILE A 463 14.44 7.78 19.85
CA ILE A 463 14.02 8.64 18.73
C ILE A 463 13.36 9.93 19.22
N THR A 464 13.29 10.93 18.34
CA THR A 464 12.53 12.19 18.55
C THR A 464 11.05 12.05 18.16
N LYS A 465 10.19 13.01 18.55
CA LYS A 465 8.77 13.01 18.18
C LYS A 465 8.57 13.04 16.67
N GLU A 466 9.40 13.82 15.97
CA GLU A 466 9.39 14.00 14.52
C GLU A 466 9.73 12.68 13.80
N GLN A 467 10.73 11.95 14.32
CA GLN A 467 11.06 10.60 13.84
C GLN A 467 9.95 9.58 14.14
N ALA A 468 9.27 9.70 15.29
CA ALA A 468 8.14 8.84 15.64
C ALA A 468 6.93 9.06 14.70
N VAL A 469 6.59 10.33 14.40
CA VAL A 469 5.53 10.71 13.45
C VAL A 469 5.83 10.22 12.03
N GLN A 470 7.10 10.20 11.61
CA GLN A 470 7.54 9.63 10.34
C GLN A 470 7.54 8.09 10.29
N LYS A 471 7.51 7.40 11.43
CA LYS A 471 7.51 5.92 11.51
C LYS A 471 6.11 5.29 11.56
N VAL A 472 5.10 6.05 11.99
CA VAL A 472 3.70 5.59 11.95
C VAL A 472 3.09 5.97 10.60
N LEU A 473 3.00 4.98 9.70
CA LEU A 473 2.33 5.13 8.40
C LEU A 473 0.83 5.50 8.55
N PRO A 474 0.22 6.21 7.58
CA PRO A 474 -1.21 6.54 7.59
C PRO A 474 -2.14 5.33 7.76
N GLU A 475 -1.77 4.19 7.17
CA GLU A 475 -2.55 2.95 7.17
C GLU A 475 -2.57 2.30 8.57
N HIS A 476 -1.50 2.48 9.36
CA HIS A 476 -1.49 2.11 10.78
C HIS A 476 -2.52 2.90 11.59
N LEU A 477 -2.82 4.15 11.20
CA LEU A 477 -3.84 4.97 11.85
C LEU A 477 -5.24 4.60 11.38
N ASP A 478 -5.43 4.26 10.10
CA ASP A 478 -6.71 3.77 9.57
C ASP A 478 -7.13 2.43 10.23
N GLN A 479 -6.19 1.52 10.48
CA GLN A 479 -6.40 0.31 11.30
C GLN A 479 -6.89 0.59 12.73
N LEU A 480 -6.52 1.75 13.30
CA LEU A 480 -7.00 2.21 14.61
C LEU A 480 -8.35 2.92 14.53
N LEU A 481 -8.84 3.21 13.32
CA LEU A 481 -10.15 3.80 13.02
C LEU A 481 -11.16 2.75 12.49
N HIS A 482 -10.69 1.57 12.10
CA HIS A 482 -11.53 0.41 11.78
C HIS A 482 -12.43 -0.01 12.97
N PRO A 483 -13.61 -0.60 12.70
CA PRO A 483 -14.51 -1.07 13.74
C PRO A 483 -13.89 -2.16 14.62
N ARG A 484 -14.28 -2.20 15.91
CA ARG A 484 -13.91 -3.25 16.86
C ARG A 484 -15.16 -3.88 17.47
N PHE A 485 -15.09 -5.11 17.97
CA PHE A 485 -16.17 -5.66 18.78
C PHE A 485 -16.26 -4.86 20.10
N PRO A 486 -17.42 -4.26 20.45
CA PRO A 486 -17.50 -3.26 21.51
C PRO A 486 -17.25 -3.81 22.91
N ASP A 487 -17.67 -5.05 23.17
CA ASP A 487 -17.75 -5.59 24.53
C ASP A 487 -17.62 -7.12 24.49
N VAL A 488 -16.39 -7.60 24.39
CA VAL A 488 -16.05 -9.03 24.36
C VAL A 488 -16.44 -9.78 25.65
N GLU A 489 -16.79 -9.05 26.71
CA GLU A 489 -17.30 -9.62 27.97
C GLU A 489 -18.79 -9.97 27.94
N MET A 490 -19.56 -9.47 26.96
CA MET A 490 -20.98 -9.78 26.85
C MET A 490 -21.25 -11.27 26.55
N LYS A 491 -22.34 -11.78 27.12
CA LYS A 491 -22.76 -13.19 26.95
C LYS A 491 -23.07 -13.55 25.51
N GLU A 492 -23.64 -12.63 24.74
CA GLU A 492 -24.00 -12.89 23.34
C GLU A 492 -22.75 -13.12 22.49
N TYR A 493 -21.71 -12.29 22.70
CA TYR A 493 -20.38 -12.49 22.12
C TYR A 493 -19.76 -13.82 22.56
N LYS A 494 -19.69 -14.07 23.87
CA LYS A 494 -19.07 -15.30 24.43
C LYS A 494 -19.80 -16.59 24.06
N ASN A 495 -21.11 -16.54 23.80
CA ASN A 495 -21.88 -17.68 23.30
C ASN A 495 -21.67 -17.94 21.79
N ALA A 496 -21.23 -16.93 21.04
CA ALA A 496 -20.97 -17.03 19.60
C ALA A 496 -19.55 -17.50 19.26
N VAL A 497 -18.58 -17.39 20.18
CA VAL A 497 -17.24 -17.97 20.04
C VAL A 497 -17.35 -19.49 19.88
N MET A 498 -16.90 -20.00 18.74
CA MET A 498 -16.95 -21.43 18.40
C MET A 498 -15.63 -22.15 18.70
N THR A 499 -14.51 -21.48 18.43
CA THR A 499 -13.16 -22.01 18.63
C THR A 499 -12.14 -20.86 18.64
N ARG A 500 -10.86 -21.18 18.85
CA ARG A 500 -9.75 -20.22 18.78
C ARG A 500 -8.62 -20.76 17.92
N GLY A 501 -8.05 -19.89 17.09
CA GLY A 501 -6.71 -20.05 16.52
C GLY A 501 -5.71 -19.08 17.15
N LEU A 502 -4.57 -18.90 16.50
CA LEU A 502 -3.57 -17.90 16.84
C LEU A 502 -4.03 -16.49 16.41
N PRO A 503 -3.91 -15.44 17.26
CA PRO A 503 -4.29 -14.07 16.95
C PRO A 503 -3.28 -13.41 15.99
N ALA A 504 -3.29 -13.84 14.73
CA ALA A 504 -2.23 -13.58 13.76
C ALA A 504 -2.13 -12.12 13.31
N SER A 505 -3.25 -11.40 13.25
CA SER A 505 -3.30 -9.97 12.92
C SER A 505 -4.53 -9.33 13.57
N PRO A 506 -4.41 -8.23 14.32
CA PRO A 506 -5.49 -7.70 15.16
C PRO A 506 -6.64 -7.06 14.38
N GLY A 507 -7.81 -6.98 15.03
CA GLY A 507 -9.02 -6.30 14.53
C GLY A 507 -10.26 -7.20 14.48
N ALA A 508 -11.37 -6.64 14.02
CA ALA A 508 -12.66 -7.32 13.88
C ALA A 508 -13.07 -7.41 12.41
N ALA A 509 -13.26 -8.63 11.89
CA ALA A 509 -13.81 -8.86 10.56
C ALA A 509 -15.17 -9.55 10.65
N VAL A 510 -16.08 -9.20 9.73
CA VAL A 510 -17.42 -9.78 9.61
C VAL A 510 -17.74 -9.90 8.13
N GLY A 511 -18.10 -11.09 7.66
CA GLY A 511 -18.35 -11.30 6.23
C GLY A 511 -18.81 -12.72 5.91
N ARG A 512 -18.98 -13.00 4.61
CA ARG A 512 -19.38 -14.31 4.10
C ARG A 512 -18.17 -15.19 3.80
N ILE A 513 -18.23 -16.47 4.19
CA ILE A 513 -17.18 -17.46 3.90
C ILE A 513 -16.98 -17.58 2.38
N ALA A 514 -15.73 -17.52 1.94
CA ALA A 514 -15.30 -17.78 0.57
C ALA A 514 -14.01 -18.62 0.60
N LEU A 515 -13.97 -19.70 -0.19
CA LEU A 515 -12.89 -20.70 -0.13
C LEU A 515 -11.86 -20.55 -1.26
N THR A 516 -12.18 -19.81 -2.33
CA THR A 516 -11.32 -19.58 -3.49
C THR A 516 -11.01 -18.09 -3.68
N ASN A 517 -9.85 -17.79 -4.26
CA ASN A 517 -9.38 -16.43 -4.54
C ASN A 517 -10.39 -15.68 -5.43
N GLU A 518 -10.83 -16.33 -6.51
CA GLU A 518 -11.78 -15.80 -7.49
C GLU A 518 -13.12 -15.41 -6.83
N GLN A 519 -13.61 -16.20 -5.88
CA GLN A 519 -14.87 -15.91 -5.20
C GLN A 519 -14.73 -14.73 -4.22
N VAL A 520 -13.57 -14.56 -3.59
CA VAL A 520 -13.30 -13.39 -2.73
C VAL A 520 -13.27 -12.10 -3.58
N VAL A 521 -12.54 -12.10 -4.71
CA VAL A 521 -12.48 -10.97 -5.65
C VAL A 521 -13.87 -10.66 -6.22
N ALA A 522 -14.58 -11.68 -6.72
CA ALA A 522 -15.92 -11.52 -7.27
C ALA A 522 -16.97 -11.14 -6.21
N ASN A 523 -16.72 -11.34 -4.92
CA ASN A 523 -17.55 -10.78 -3.83
C ASN A 523 -17.24 -9.29 -3.63
N LYS A 524 -15.95 -8.91 -3.67
CA LYS A 524 -15.52 -7.51 -3.51
C LYS A 524 -16.05 -6.59 -4.61
N GLU A 525 -16.03 -7.04 -5.87
CA GLU A 525 -16.67 -6.33 -7.00
C GLU A 525 -18.16 -6.05 -6.80
N LYS A 526 -18.86 -6.90 -6.03
CA LYS A 526 -20.28 -6.79 -5.73
C LYS A 526 -20.58 -6.04 -4.42
N GLY A 527 -19.54 -5.53 -3.74
CA GLY A 527 -19.67 -4.90 -2.41
C GLY A 527 -20.08 -5.87 -1.30
N ILE A 528 -19.84 -7.18 -1.47
CA ILE A 528 -20.19 -8.22 -0.49
C ILE A 528 -18.97 -8.46 0.42
N PRO A 529 -19.05 -8.17 1.74
CA PRO A 529 -17.96 -8.44 2.66
C PRO A 529 -17.73 -9.95 2.79
N SER A 530 -16.47 -10.38 2.78
CA SER A 530 -16.07 -11.79 2.71
C SER A 530 -14.96 -12.14 3.69
N ILE A 531 -14.98 -13.36 4.21
CA ILE A 531 -13.92 -13.98 5.01
C ILE A 531 -13.28 -15.08 4.15
N MET A 532 -11.99 -14.95 3.88
CA MET A 532 -11.23 -15.97 3.16
C MET A 532 -10.87 -17.10 4.11
N VAL A 533 -11.25 -18.34 3.78
CA VAL A 533 -10.99 -19.53 4.61
C VAL A 533 -10.25 -20.58 3.78
N ARG A 534 -9.08 -21.02 4.27
CA ARG A 534 -8.18 -21.97 3.57
C ARG A 534 -7.55 -22.95 4.58
N ASP A 535 -6.96 -24.05 4.12
CA ASP A 535 -6.07 -24.87 4.97
C ASP A 535 -4.79 -24.05 5.30
N GLU A 536 -4.15 -23.52 4.25
CA GLU A 536 -3.03 -22.55 4.30
C GLU A 536 -3.10 -21.55 3.13
N THR A 537 -2.22 -20.53 3.12
CA THR A 537 -2.15 -19.53 2.02
C THR A 537 -0.78 -19.53 1.35
N SER A 538 -0.79 -19.41 0.03
CA SER A 538 0.39 -19.27 -0.84
C SER A 538 0.57 -17.83 -1.35
N PRO A 539 1.70 -17.50 -2.02
CA PRO A 539 1.86 -16.24 -2.75
C PRO A 539 0.84 -16.01 -3.88
N ASP A 540 0.15 -17.05 -4.37
CA ASP A 540 -0.89 -16.91 -5.41
C ASP A 540 -2.26 -16.48 -4.83
N ASP A 541 -2.45 -16.57 -3.51
CA ASP A 541 -3.68 -16.16 -2.81
C ASP A 541 -3.76 -14.63 -2.55
N VAL A 542 -2.69 -13.87 -2.84
CA VAL A 542 -2.49 -12.46 -2.47
C VAL A 542 -3.64 -11.53 -2.88
N GLU A 543 -4.20 -11.68 -4.08
CA GLU A 543 -5.28 -10.81 -4.60
C GLU A 543 -6.60 -11.02 -3.83
N GLY A 544 -6.89 -12.26 -3.43
CA GLY A 544 -8.02 -12.64 -2.59
C GLY A 544 -7.81 -12.20 -1.15
N MET A 545 -6.63 -12.48 -0.57
CA MET A 545 -6.26 -12.02 0.77
C MET A 545 -6.36 -10.50 0.91
N TYR A 546 -6.02 -9.72 -0.13
CA TYR A 546 -6.18 -8.27 -0.16
C TYR A 546 -7.65 -7.83 -0.30
N SER A 547 -8.48 -8.62 -0.99
CA SER A 547 -9.89 -8.32 -1.24
C SER A 547 -10.80 -8.63 -0.04
N ALA A 548 -10.50 -9.68 0.75
CA ALA A 548 -11.26 -10.10 1.92
C ALA A 548 -11.32 -9.04 3.04
N GLU A 549 -12.34 -9.11 3.91
CA GLU A 549 -12.40 -8.34 5.16
C GLU A 549 -11.62 -9.02 6.29
N GLY A 550 -11.38 -10.34 6.21
CA GLY A 550 -10.58 -11.09 7.17
C GLY A 550 -10.16 -12.47 6.64
N ILE A 551 -9.16 -13.08 7.28
CA ILE A 551 -8.51 -14.33 6.82
C ILE A 551 -8.46 -15.35 7.95
N LEU A 552 -8.90 -16.59 7.69
CA LEU A 552 -8.85 -17.72 8.62
C LEU A 552 -8.11 -18.91 7.97
N THR A 553 -7.10 -19.46 8.65
CA THR A 553 -6.39 -20.68 8.21
C THR A 553 -6.40 -21.77 9.26
N ALA A 554 -6.49 -23.03 8.83
CA ALA A 554 -6.41 -24.20 9.70
C ALA A 554 -4.96 -24.45 10.19
N ARG A 555 -3.96 -24.17 9.34
CA ARG A 555 -2.52 -24.30 9.62
C ARG A 555 -1.81 -22.94 9.71
N GLY A 556 -0.51 -22.96 10.01
CA GLY A 556 0.38 -21.81 10.05
C GLY A 556 0.56 -21.17 11.43
N GLY A 557 1.82 -20.92 11.82
CA GLY A 557 2.19 -20.19 13.05
C GLY A 557 2.08 -18.67 12.95
N MET A 558 2.52 -17.94 13.97
CA MET A 558 2.47 -16.47 13.97
C MET A 558 3.37 -15.82 12.91
N THR A 559 4.34 -16.56 12.36
CA THR A 559 5.23 -16.14 11.26
C THR A 559 4.86 -16.71 9.88
N SER A 560 3.69 -17.36 9.75
CA SER A 560 3.19 -17.89 8.47
C SER A 560 2.91 -16.81 7.42
N HIS A 561 2.78 -17.23 6.15
CA HIS A 561 2.47 -16.33 5.03
C HIS A 561 1.22 -15.48 5.30
N ALA A 562 0.11 -16.12 5.68
CA ALA A 562 -1.14 -15.45 6.07
C ALA A 562 -0.92 -14.38 7.13
N ALA A 563 -0.24 -14.74 8.23
CA ALA A 563 0.01 -13.85 9.36
C ALA A 563 0.89 -12.64 8.99
N VAL A 564 1.97 -12.85 8.23
CA VAL A 564 2.92 -11.78 7.83
C VAL A 564 2.30 -10.82 6.80
N VAL A 565 1.49 -11.34 5.87
CA VAL A 565 0.81 -10.55 4.85
C VAL A 565 -0.38 -9.79 5.45
N ALA A 566 -1.24 -10.45 6.23
CA ALA A 566 -2.42 -9.82 6.84
C ALA A 566 -2.04 -8.68 7.80
N ARG A 567 -1.01 -8.84 8.63
CA ARG A 567 -0.46 -7.75 9.46
C ARG A 567 0.08 -6.58 8.63
N GLY A 568 0.62 -6.88 7.44
CA GLY A 568 1.13 -5.85 6.52
C GLY A 568 0.05 -4.93 5.96
N TRP A 569 -1.16 -5.45 5.76
CA TRP A 569 -2.32 -4.67 5.29
C TRP A 569 -3.32 -4.33 6.40
N GLY A 570 -3.05 -4.72 7.65
CA GLY A 570 -3.94 -4.44 8.78
C GLY A 570 -5.23 -5.27 8.85
N LYS A 571 -5.33 -6.36 8.08
CA LYS A 571 -6.54 -7.17 8.05
C LYS A 571 -6.61 -8.10 9.26
N PRO A 572 -7.78 -8.27 9.90
CA PRO A 572 -7.98 -9.27 10.95
C PRO A 572 -7.67 -10.68 10.43
N CYS A 573 -6.80 -11.40 11.14
CA CYS A 573 -6.40 -12.75 10.75
C CYS A 573 -6.28 -13.69 11.95
N VAL A 574 -6.76 -14.91 11.76
CA VAL A 574 -6.64 -16.02 12.72
C VAL A 574 -5.95 -17.19 11.99
N CYS A 575 -4.78 -17.62 12.46
CA CYS A 575 -4.01 -18.71 11.83
C CYS A 575 -3.97 -19.96 12.73
N GLY A 576 -3.59 -21.12 12.19
CA GLY A 576 -3.36 -22.32 12.99
C GLY A 576 -4.58 -22.81 13.77
N CYS A 577 -5.79 -22.57 13.25
CA CYS A 577 -7.04 -23.00 13.86
C CYS A 577 -7.23 -24.52 13.68
N THR A 578 -6.53 -25.35 14.45
CA THR A 578 -6.50 -26.83 14.30
C THR A 578 -7.86 -27.53 14.41
N SER A 579 -8.88 -26.83 14.92
CA SER A 579 -10.27 -27.32 15.01
C SER A 579 -11.06 -27.16 13.70
N LEU A 580 -10.50 -26.48 12.70
CA LEU A 580 -11.07 -26.23 11.38
C LEU A 580 -10.63 -27.30 10.38
N SER A 581 -11.59 -27.80 9.60
CA SER A 581 -11.37 -28.57 8.38
C SER A 581 -12.03 -27.84 7.21
N VAL A 582 -11.33 -27.76 6.08
CA VAL A 582 -11.81 -27.06 4.87
C VAL A 582 -11.99 -28.08 3.74
N ASP A 583 -13.15 -28.09 3.09
CA ASP A 583 -13.41 -28.85 1.86
C ASP A 583 -13.69 -27.88 0.71
N GLU A 584 -12.61 -27.49 0.01
CA GLU A 584 -12.65 -26.55 -1.11
C GLU A 584 -13.37 -27.13 -2.35
N HIS A 585 -13.53 -28.46 -2.43
CA HIS A 585 -14.29 -29.11 -3.50
C HIS A 585 -15.78 -29.31 -3.15
N GLY A 586 -16.10 -29.53 -1.87
CA GLY A 586 -17.47 -29.59 -1.35
C GLY A 586 -18.12 -28.22 -1.20
N GLY A 587 -17.34 -27.15 -1.04
CA GLY A 587 -17.83 -25.79 -0.74
C GLY A 587 -18.25 -25.63 0.72
N GLU A 588 -17.63 -26.39 1.63
CA GLU A 588 -18.00 -26.47 3.05
C GLU A 588 -16.78 -26.36 3.96
N ILE A 589 -16.99 -25.85 5.18
CA ILE A 589 -16.02 -25.90 6.27
C ILE A 589 -16.66 -26.55 7.50
N VAL A 590 -15.87 -27.31 8.24
CA VAL A 590 -16.28 -27.94 9.51
C VAL A 590 -15.44 -27.38 10.64
N ILE A 591 -16.09 -26.82 11.65
CA ILE A 591 -15.46 -26.32 12.87
C ILE A 591 -15.85 -27.27 14.01
N THR A 592 -14.86 -27.86 14.66
CA THR A 592 -15.02 -28.62 15.90
C THR A 592 -15.00 -27.64 17.08
N LEU A 593 -15.98 -27.76 17.99
CA LEU A 593 -16.13 -26.89 19.16
C LEU A 593 -15.38 -27.46 20.38
N ASP A 594 -15.16 -26.64 21.40
CA ASP A 594 -14.50 -27.03 22.66
C ASP A 594 -15.19 -28.19 23.40
N ASP A 595 -16.46 -28.48 23.11
CA ASP A 595 -17.22 -29.62 23.67
C ASP A 595 -17.12 -30.92 22.84
N GLY A 596 -16.38 -30.89 21.73
CA GLY A 596 -16.20 -32.00 20.81
C GLY A 596 -17.34 -32.20 19.79
N SER A 597 -18.35 -31.33 19.78
CA SER A 597 -19.34 -31.30 18.70
C SER A 597 -18.79 -30.58 17.45
N GLN A 598 -19.44 -30.77 16.30
CA GLN A 598 -19.03 -30.19 15.03
C GLN A 598 -20.16 -29.35 14.42
N LYS A 599 -19.80 -28.19 13.86
CA LYS A 599 -20.67 -27.35 13.03
C LYS A 599 -20.11 -27.28 11.61
N THR A 600 -20.99 -27.46 10.64
CA THR A 600 -20.68 -27.30 9.21
C THR A 600 -21.27 -25.97 8.72
N PHE A 601 -20.46 -25.18 8.02
CA PHE A 601 -20.87 -23.96 7.34
C PHE A 601 -20.59 -24.10 5.84
N LYS A 602 -21.39 -23.41 5.01
CA LYS A 602 -21.24 -23.40 3.56
C LYS A 602 -20.56 -22.12 3.09
N GLU A 603 -20.00 -22.16 1.89
CA GLU A 603 -19.65 -20.94 1.17
C GLU A 603 -20.87 -19.99 1.11
N GLY A 604 -20.63 -18.72 1.42
CA GLY A 604 -21.67 -17.70 1.51
C GLY A 604 -22.31 -17.51 2.89
N ASP A 605 -22.11 -18.42 3.86
CA ASP A 605 -22.60 -18.23 5.24
C ASP A 605 -21.77 -17.16 5.99
N PHE A 606 -22.39 -16.49 6.96
CA PHE A 606 -21.73 -15.43 7.74
C PHE A 606 -20.82 -15.98 8.84
N LEU A 607 -19.60 -15.44 8.90
CA LEU A 607 -18.59 -15.71 9.92
C LEU A 607 -17.99 -14.38 10.40
N SER A 608 -17.63 -14.34 11.68
CA SER A 608 -16.95 -13.18 12.30
C SER A 608 -15.62 -13.63 12.90
N LEU A 609 -14.56 -12.84 12.73
CA LEU A 609 -13.21 -13.12 13.26
C LEU A 609 -12.76 -11.98 14.18
N ASN A 610 -12.27 -12.34 15.37
CA ASN A 610 -11.51 -11.43 16.22
C ASN A 610 -10.02 -11.79 16.16
N GLY A 611 -9.31 -11.13 15.25
CA GLY A 611 -7.89 -11.33 15.04
C GLY A 611 -7.01 -10.87 16.22
N GLN A 612 -7.56 -10.11 17.18
CA GLN A 612 -6.85 -9.69 18.39
C GLN A 612 -6.85 -10.77 19.50
N THR A 613 -7.83 -11.67 19.51
CA THR A 613 -7.99 -12.74 20.52
C THR A 613 -7.88 -14.16 19.95
N GLY A 614 -7.86 -14.29 18.63
CA GLY A 614 -7.87 -15.57 17.91
C GLY A 614 -9.27 -16.20 17.81
N GLU A 615 -10.32 -15.51 18.27
CA GLU A 615 -11.69 -16.06 18.35
C GLU A 615 -12.36 -16.11 16.97
N VAL A 616 -12.91 -17.28 16.64
CA VAL A 616 -13.79 -17.49 15.48
C VAL A 616 -15.23 -17.53 15.99
N LEU A 617 -16.09 -16.66 15.46
CA LEU A 617 -17.45 -16.44 15.96
C LEU A 617 -18.51 -16.72 14.89
N GLU A 618 -19.63 -17.30 15.33
CA GLU A 618 -20.79 -17.62 14.50
C GLU A 618 -21.55 -16.36 14.06
N GLY A 619 -21.88 -16.28 12.77
CA GLY A 619 -22.79 -15.28 12.21
C GLY A 619 -22.21 -13.86 12.10
N GLU A 620 -23.12 -12.89 11.94
CA GLU A 620 -22.83 -11.47 11.76
C GLU A 620 -22.80 -10.77 13.13
N GLN A 621 -21.60 -10.48 13.65
CA GLN A 621 -21.41 -9.90 14.98
C GLN A 621 -21.35 -8.36 14.93
N ALA A 622 -21.98 -7.70 15.92
CA ALA A 622 -22.06 -6.24 15.96
C ALA A 622 -20.70 -5.59 16.29
N VAL A 623 -20.26 -4.65 15.44
CA VAL A 623 -19.04 -3.86 15.61
C VAL A 623 -19.35 -2.40 15.99
N ALA A 624 -18.39 -1.73 16.61
CA ALA A 624 -18.50 -0.36 17.11
C ALA A 624 -17.31 0.52 16.67
N PRO A 625 -17.51 1.84 16.55
CA PRO A 625 -16.44 2.78 16.23
C PRO A 625 -15.41 2.87 17.38
N PRO A 626 -14.10 2.96 17.07
CA PRO A 626 -13.05 3.00 18.07
C PRO A 626 -12.93 4.35 18.79
N ALA A 627 -12.09 4.40 19.84
CA ALA A 627 -11.91 5.56 20.70
C ALA A 627 -10.43 5.97 20.84
N ILE A 628 -10.12 7.22 20.47
CA ILE A 628 -8.79 7.83 20.61
C ILE A 628 -8.44 7.96 22.10
N THR A 629 -7.62 7.04 22.59
CA THR A 629 -7.26 6.90 24.02
C THR A 629 -5.80 6.48 24.19
N GLY A 630 -5.27 6.55 25.42
CA GLY A 630 -3.93 6.06 25.77
C GLY A 630 -2.80 6.59 24.88
N ASN A 631 -1.99 5.68 24.36
CA ASN A 631 -0.84 5.99 23.51
C ASN A 631 -1.25 6.70 22.21
N LEU A 632 -2.39 6.36 21.61
CA LEU A 632 -2.88 7.05 20.40
C LEU A 632 -3.19 8.51 20.69
N LYS A 633 -3.74 8.85 21.86
CA LYS A 633 -3.91 10.27 22.21
C LYS A 633 -2.55 10.97 22.33
N THR A 634 -1.60 10.38 23.05
CA THR A 634 -0.25 10.94 23.24
C THR A 634 0.47 11.18 21.90
N PHE A 635 0.35 10.24 20.97
CA PHE A 635 0.90 10.36 19.62
C PHE A 635 0.18 11.46 18.80
N MET A 636 -1.16 11.51 18.83
CA MET A 636 -1.91 12.54 18.11
C MET A 636 -1.74 13.95 18.71
N ASP A 637 -1.46 14.07 20.01
CA ASP A 637 -1.07 15.31 20.66
C ASP A 637 0.31 15.81 20.09
N TRP A 638 1.25 14.90 19.76
CA TRP A 638 2.52 15.26 19.06
C TRP A 638 2.31 15.61 17.58
N VAL A 639 1.39 14.94 16.90
CA VAL A 639 1.00 15.24 15.51
C VAL A 639 0.48 16.68 15.39
N ASP A 640 -0.34 17.14 16.34
CA ASP A 640 -0.81 18.53 16.38
C ASP A 640 0.29 19.54 16.77
N GLU A 641 1.31 19.14 17.54
CA GLU A 641 2.47 19.97 17.90
C GLU A 641 3.42 20.20 16.71
N ILE A 642 3.45 19.28 15.74
CA ILE A 642 4.43 19.23 14.65
C ILE A 642 3.92 19.84 13.33
N ARG A 643 2.60 19.76 13.07
CA ARG A 643 2.00 20.20 11.80
C ARG A 643 1.91 21.72 11.66
N ASP A 644 2.20 22.22 10.46
CA ASP A 644 2.18 23.67 10.16
C ASP A 644 0.84 24.15 9.53
N ILE A 645 -0.07 23.23 9.16
CA ILE A 645 -1.39 23.55 8.57
C ILE A 645 -2.57 23.07 9.43
N ASP A 646 -3.72 23.75 9.31
CA ASP A 646 -4.97 23.38 9.97
C ASP A 646 -5.66 22.18 9.29
N VAL A 647 -6.36 21.34 10.06
CA VAL A 647 -7.18 20.24 9.52
C VAL A 647 -8.63 20.45 9.93
N LEU A 648 -9.47 20.77 8.95
CA LEU A 648 -10.91 20.98 9.12
C LEU A 648 -11.68 19.73 8.66
N THR A 649 -12.99 19.72 8.91
CA THR A 649 -13.90 18.66 8.43
C THR A 649 -14.85 19.16 7.35
N ASN A 650 -15.27 18.24 6.50
CA ASN A 650 -16.49 18.33 5.71
C ASN A 650 -17.59 17.70 6.57
N ALA A 651 -18.57 18.46 7.03
CA ALA A 651 -19.59 17.99 7.97
C ALA A 651 -20.89 18.78 7.80
N ASP A 652 -21.98 18.05 7.60
CA ASP A 652 -23.25 18.60 7.11
C ASP A 652 -24.38 18.49 8.15
N THR A 653 -24.13 17.83 9.30
CA THR A 653 -25.05 17.72 10.44
C THR A 653 -24.33 17.97 11.79
N PRO A 654 -25.08 18.27 12.88
CA PRO A 654 -24.49 18.39 14.21
C PRO A 654 -23.81 17.10 14.72
N ALA A 655 -24.25 15.92 14.25
CA ALA A 655 -23.66 14.64 14.65
C ALA A 655 -22.26 14.47 14.02
N ASP A 656 -22.13 14.77 12.71
CA ASP A 656 -20.87 14.73 11.99
C ASP A 656 -19.88 15.76 12.54
N ALA A 657 -20.37 16.97 12.84
CA ALA A 657 -19.59 18.04 13.43
C ALA A 657 -19.01 17.64 14.81
N LYS A 658 -19.83 17.00 15.65
CA LYS A 658 -19.42 16.49 16.97
C LYS A 658 -18.36 15.40 16.86
N GLU A 659 -18.55 14.43 15.97
CA GLU A 659 -17.60 13.32 15.77
C GLU A 659 -16.27 13.82 15.18
N ALA A 660 -16.32 14.73 14.20
CA ALA A 660 -15.13 15.39 13.66
C ALA A 660 -14.35 16.19 14.72
N ARG A 661 -15.06 16.91 15.60
CA ARG A 661 -14.43 17.63 16.72
C ARG A 661 -13.78 16.68 17.73
N LYS A 662 -14.42 15.54 18.02
CA LYS A 662 -13.83 14.42 18.80
C LYS A 662 -12.57 13.85 18.13
N ASN A 663 -12.53 13.81 16.81
CA ASN A 663 -11.37 13.36 16.02
C ASN A 663 -10.32 14.47 15.79
N GLY A 664 -10.49 15.66 16.37
CA GLY A 664 -9.51 16.75 16.40
C GLY A 664 -9.61 17.78 15.28
N ALA A 665 -10.76 17.92 14.62
CA ALA A 665 -10.94 18.93 13.57
C ALA A 665 -10.89 20.36 14.14
N ASN A 666 -10.17 21.25 13.45
CA ASN A 666 -10.01 22.67 13.78
C ASN A 666 -11.21 23.55 13.34
N GLY A 667 -12.29 22.95 12.84
CA GLY A 667 -13.49 23.63 12.33
C GLY A 667 -14.12 22.88 11.16
N ILE A 668 -15.13 23.46 10.51
CA ILE A 668 -15.77 22.91 9.31
C ILE A 668 -15.33 23.72 8.10
N GLY A 669 -14.66 23.09 7.13
CA GLY A 669 -14.21 23.72 5.88
C GLY A 669 -15.22 23.56 4.74
N LEU A 670 -16.20 22.66 4.90
CA LEU A 670 -17.35 22.50 4.01
C LEU A 670 -18.54 21.92 4.78
N CYS A 671 -19.57 22.75 4.99
CA CYS A 671 -20.94 22.32 5.32
C CYS A 671 -21.81 22.47 4.06
N ARG A 672 -22.29 21.36 3.51
CA ARG A 672 -23.18 21.28 2.34
C ARG A 672 -24.63 21.54 2.73
N SER A 673 -25.16 22.67 2.31
CA SER A 673 -26.53 23.05 2.62
C SER A 673 -27.59 22.23 1.85
N GLU A 674 -27.20 21.61 0.73
CA GLU A 674 -28.02 20.68 -0.05
C GLU A 674 -28.42 19.42 0.72
N HIS A 675 -27.51 18.86 1.53
CA HIS A 675 -27.78 17.66 2.34
C HIS A 675 -28.88 17.89 3.40
N MET A 676 -29.06 19.14 3.84
CA MET A 676 -30.12 19.52 4.77
C MET A 676 -31.52 19.42 4.16
N PHE A 677 -31.65 19.39 2.82
CA PHE A 677 -32.95 19.38 2.14
C PHE A 677 -33.53 17.99 1.86
N PHE A 678 -32.73 16.92 1.87
CA PHE A 678 -33.19 15.57 1.47
C PHE A 678 -34.08 14.85 2.51
N LYS A 679 -34.27 15.39 3.72
CA LYS A 679 -35.23 14.83 4.70
C LYS A 679 -36.65 14.81 4.09
N PRO A 680 -37.48 13.76 4.26
CA PRO A 680 -38.78 13.62 3.57
C PRO A 680 -39.76 14.78 3.73
N GLU A 681 -39.76 15.44 4.89
CA GLU A 681 -40.57 16.63 5.17
C GLU A 681 -40.08 17.90 4.45
N ARG A 682 -38.78 17.97 4.15
CA ARG A 682 -38.10 19.13 3.55
C ARG A 682 -38.02 19.03 2.02
N ILE A 683 -37.85 17.83 1.47
CA ILE A 683 -37.83 17.60 0.02
C ILE A 683 -39.18 17.97 -0.62
N SER A 684 -40.31 17.78 0.08
CA SER A 684 -41.63 18.28 -0.33
C SER A 684 -41.64 19.82 -0.45
N LYS A 685 -40.98 20.54 0.47
CA LYS A 685 -40.86 22.00 0.44
C LYS A 685 -39.94 22.49 -0.67
N VAL A 686 -38.82 21.82 -0.93
CA VAL A 686 -37.97 22.14 -2.09
C VAL A 686 -38.71 21.89 -3.40
N ARG A 687 -39.49 20.81 -3.52
CA ARG A 687 -40.36 20.57 -4.68
C ARG A 687 -41.43 21.66 -4.85
N GLN A 688 -42.02 22.16 -3.76
CA GLN A 688 -42.95 23.31 -3.77
C GLN A 688 -42.26 24.61 -4.23
N LEU A 689 -41.02 24.86 -3.81
CA LEU A 689 -40.19 26.00 -4.25
C LEU A 689 -39.77 25.93 -5.74
N ILE A 690 -39.55 24.73 -6.27
CA ILE A 690 -39.14 24.55 -7.68
C ILE A 690 -40.35 24.66 -8.61
N LEU A 691 -41.46 24.01 -8.25
CA LEU A 691 -42.56 23.69 -9.16
C LEU A 691 -43.88 24.43 -8.87
N GLY A 692 -44.06 25.04 -7.69
CA GLY A 692 -45.28 25.74 -7.32
C GLY A 692 -45.49 27.11 -7.98
N ASP A 693 -46.55 27.80 -7.54
CA ASP A 693 -46.76 29.23 -7.79
C ASP A 693 -45.93 30.11 -6.83
N ASP A 694 -45.89 31.43 -7.08
CA ASP A 694 -45.11 32.38 -6.28
C ASP A 694 -45.45 32.33 -4.78
N LYS A 695 -46.71 32.02 -4.41
CA LYS A 695 -47.15 31.94 -3.01
C LYS A 695 -46.75 30.63 -2.36
N GLN A 696 -46.77 29.53 -3.12
CA GLN A 696 -46.27 28.23 -2.69
C GLN A 696 -44.75 28.29 -2.50
N ALA A 697 -44.02 28.98 -3.38
CA ALA A 697 -42.59 29.25 -3.24
C ALA A 697 -42.28 30.14 -2.02
N ASP A 698 -43.00 31.25 -1.83
CA ASP A 698 -42.89 32.14 -0.68
C ASP A 698 -43.19 31.45 0.66
N ALA A 699 -44.09 30.45 0.67
CA ALA A 699 -44.38 29.64 1.85
C ALA A 699 -43.26 28.63 2.10
N ALA A 700 -42.83 27.91 1.05
CA ALA A 700 -41.75 26.95 1.13
C ALA A 700 -40.43 27.58 1.62
N LEU A 701 -40.07 28.79 1.17
CA LEU A 701 -38.88 29.50 1.65
C LEU A 701 -38.93 29.79 3.16
N LYS A 702 -40.12 30.06 3.73
CA LYS A 702 -40.28 30.33 5.17
C LYS A 702 -40.14 29.06 6.01
N ASP A 703 -40.68 27.94 5.52
CA ASP A 703 -40.52 26.63 6.16
C ASP A 703 -39.04 26.17 6.09
N LEU A 704 -38.40 26.31 4.92
CA LEU A 704 -36.99 25.97 4.71
C LEU A 704 -36.04 26.85 5.52
N LEU A 705 -36.35 28.14 5.71
CA LEU A 705 -35.62 29.06 6.60
C LEU A 705 -35.58 28.53 8.03
N GLN A 706 -36.72 28.11 8.60
CA GLN A 706 -36.76 27.56 9.94
C GLN A 706 -35.90 26.29 10.03
N PHE A 707 -36.08 25.35 9.09
CA PHE A 707 -35.36 24.08 9.08
C PHE A 707 -33.84 24.24 9.00
N GLN A 708 -33.34 25.09 8.10
CA GLN A 708 -31.89 25.33 8.01
C GLN A 708 -31.35 26.07 9.24
N ARG A 709 -32.08 27.05 9.78
CA ARG A 709 -31.65 27.76 10.99
C ARG A 709 -31.50 26.81 12.18
N GLU A 710 -32.43 25.87 12.36
CA GLU A 710 -32.34 24.82 13.40
C GLU A 710 -31.15 23.87 13.21
N ASP A 711 -30.83 23.45 11.98
CA ASP A 711 -29.63 22.63 11.73
C ASP A 711 -28.34 23.42 12.00
N TYR A 712 -28.24 24.68 11.53
CA TYR A 712 -27.06 25.53 11.75
C TYR A 712 -26.85 25.88 13.24
N GLU A 713 -27.92 26.14 14.01
CA GLU A 713 -27.83 26.32 15.47
C GLU A 713 -27.20 25.10 16.15
N GLY A 714 -27.59 23.89 15.72
CA GLY A 714 -26.97 22.64 16.18
C GLY A 714 -25.50 22.52 15.80
N ILE A 715 -25.13 22.89 14.56
CA ILE A 715 -23.75 22.83 14.07
C ILE A 715 -22.85 23.83 14.81
N PHE A 716 -23.26 25.10 14.94
CA PHE A 716 -22.50 26.12 15.67
C PHE A 716 -22.27 25.72 17.12
N LYS A 717 -23.28 25.13 17.78
CA LYS A 717 -23.17 24.65 19.16
C LYS A 717 -22.12 23.54 19.33
N GLU A 718 -22.09 22.54 18.46
CA GLU A 718 -21.08 21.48 18.55
C GLU A 718 -19.69 21.97 18.08
N MET A 719 -19.60 23.04 17.28
CA MET A 719 -18.37 23.72 16.84
C MET A 719 -18.01 25.02 17.60
N ASP A 720 -18.54 25.21 18.81
CA ASP A 720 -18.24 26.36 19.70
C ASP A 720 -16.75 26.78 19.71
N GLY A 721 -16.46 28.01 19.28
CA GLY A 721 -15.10 28.58 19.18
C GLY A 721 -14.34 28.29 17.89
N LEU A 722 -14.89 27.52 16.96
CA LEU A 722 -14.26 27.11 15.71
C LEU A 722 -14.98 27.70 14.48
N PRO A 723 -14.28 27.94 13.35
CA PRO A 723 -14.90 28.41 12.11
C PRO A 723 -15.83 27.34 11.50
N VAL A 724 -16.94 27.79 10.91
CA VAL A 724 -17.88 26.94 10.16
C VAL A 724 -18.13 27.56 8.79
N THR A 725 -17.53 27.00 7.75
CA THR A 725 -17.69 27.40 6.36
C THR A 725 -18.89 26.69 5.71
N VAL A 726 -19.98 27.44 5.48
CA VAL A 726 -21.21 26.93 4.86
C VAL A 726 -21.19 27.21 3.35
N ARG A 727 -21.39 26.17 2.54
CA ARG A 727 -21.56 26.29 1.09
C ARG A 727 -23.04 26.51 0.75
N LEU A 728 -23.32 27.57 0.02
CA LEU A 728 -24.65 27.87 -0.52
C LEU A 728 -25.08 26.78 -1.52
N LEU A 729 -26.36 26.69 -1.85
CA LEU A 729 -26.93 25.61 -2.66
C LEU A 729 -26.17 25.42 -3.98
N ASP A 730 -25.57 24.24 -4.14
CA ASP A 730 -24.81 23.85 -5.33
C ASP A 730 -25.62 23.06 -6.38
N PRO A 731 -26.28 21.92 -6.08
CA PRO A 731 -26.84 21.06 -7.13
C PRO A 731 -27.97 21.70 -7.97
N PRO A 732 -28.13 21.27 -9.24
CA PRO A 732 -29.20 21.69 -10.12
C PRO A 732 -30.58 21.25 -9.62
N LEU A 733 -31.61 22.02 -9.96
CA LEU A 733 -32.94 21.83 -9.38
C LEU A 733 -33.59 20.46 -9.66
N HIS A 734 -33.23 19.78 -10.76
CA HIS A 734 -33.82 18.49 -11.09
C HIS A 734 -33.40 17.35 -10.15
N GLU A 735 -32.27 17.43 -9.44
CA GLU A 735 -31.86 16.43 -8.45
C GLU A 735 -32.85 16.32 -7.27
N PHE A 736 -33.61 17.38 -7.00
CA PHE A 736 -34.66 17.37 -5.98
C PHE A 736 -36.03 16.88 -6.49
N LEU A 737 -36.19 16.70 -7.81
CA LEU A 737 -37.46 16.29 -8.42
C LEU A 737 -37.60 14.76 -8.42
N PRO A 738 -38.83 14.21 -8.36
CA PRO A 738 -39.03 12.77 -8.52
C PRO A 738 -38.80 12.35 -9.97
N SER A 739 -38.34 11.12 -10.20
CA SER A 739 -38.26 10.60 -11.57
C SER A 739 -39.66 10.52 -12.20
N VAL A 740 -39.77 10.83 -13.50
CA VAL A 740 -41.03 10.66 -14.27
C VAL A 740 -41.59 9.23 -14.19
N LYS A 741 -40.72 8.24 -13.90
CA LYS A 741 -41.07 6.83 -13.67
C LYS A 741 -41.80 6.59 -12.34
N GLU A 742 -41.66 7.48 -11.35
CA GLU A 742 -42.30 7.40 -10.02
C GLU A 742 -43.75 7.93 -10.06
N SER A 743 -44.60 7.28 -10.85
CA SER A 743 -45.99 7.72 -11.10
C SER A 743 -46.82 7.98 -9.84
N ALA A 744 -46.57 7.26 -8.73
CA ALA A 744 -47.22 7.51 -7.44
C ALA A 744 -46.77 8.83 -6.79
N VAL A 745 -45.46 9.14 -6.82
CA VAL A 745 -44.89 10.37 -6.25
C VAL A 745 -45.28 11.58 -7.09
N MET A 746 -45.30 11.43 -8.41
CA MET A 746 -45.84 12.44 -9.35
C MET A 746 -47.32 12.71 -9.10
N ALA A 747 -48.14 11.68 -8.88
CA ALA A 747 -49.56 11.84 -8.58
C ALA A 747 -49.81 12.54 -7.23
N GLU A 748 -49.01 12.27 -6.20
CA GLU A 748 -49.11 12.99 -4.92
C GLU A 748 -48.65 14.45 -5.07
N LEU A 749 -47.51 14.70 -5.72
CA LEU A 749 -46.96 16.04 -5.89
C LEU A 749 -47.89 16.93 -6.72
N ALA A 750 -48.50 16.41 -7.79
CA ALA A 750 -49.50 17.13 -8.57
C ALA A 750 -50.69 17.58 -7.71
N LYS A 751 -51.17 16.68 -6.82
CA LYS A 751 -52.24 16.96 -5.87
C LYS A 751 -51.83 17.96 -4.77
N GLN A 752 -50.58 17.95 -4.32
CA GLN A 752 -50.05 18.93 -3.35
C GLN A 752 -49.94 20.33 -3.97
N LEU A 753 -49.52 20.42 -5.24
CA LEU A 753 -49.34 21.68 -5.97
C LEU A 753 -50.65 22.24 -6.56
N GLY A 754 -51.64 21.39 -6.83
CA GLY A 754 -52.91 21.79 -7.45
C GLY A 754 -52.90 21.79 -8.99
N THR A 755 -51.97 21.04 -9.61
CA THR A 755 -51.79 20.91 -11.06
C THR A 755 -52.17 19.50 -11.53
N SER A 756 -52.29 19.27 -12.84
CA SER A 756 -52.42 17.91 -13.37
C SER A 756 -51.06 17.18 -13.40
N VAL A 757 -51.10 15.85 -13.39
CA VAL A 757 -49.89 15.02 -13.52
C VAL A 757 -49.19 15.25 -14.88
N HIS A 758 -49.94 15.58 -15.93
CA HIS A 758 -49.40 15.82 -17.26
C HIS A 758 -48.58 17.13 -17.33
N GLU A 759 -49.13 18.23 -16.82
CA GLU A 759 -48.43 19.51 -16.71
C GLU A 759 -47.20 19.41 -15.79
N LEU A 760 -47.31 18.61 -14.72
CA LEU A 760 -46.19 18.30 -13.84
C LEU A 760 -45.07 17.53 -14.56
N THR A 761 -45.41 16.49 -15.33
CA THR A 761 -44.46 15.73 -16.14
C THR A 761 -43.75 16.63 -17.15
N GLU A 762 -44.48 17.41 -17.95
CA GLU A 762 -43.86 18.34 -18.92
C GLU A 762 -42.92 19.34 -18.22
N LYS A 763 -43.30 19.84 -17.02
CA LYS A 763 -42.46 20.75 -16.24
C LYS A 763 -41.20 20.06 -15.70
N VAL A 764 -41.27 18.81 -15.24
CA VAL A 764 -40.09 18.02 -14.80
C VAL A 764 -39.17 17.71 -15.98
N GLU A 765 -39.71 17.20 -17.10
CA GLU A 765 -38.97 16.91 -18.33
C GLU A 765 -38.29 18.16 -18.90
N SER A 766 -38.92 19.34 -18.80
CA SER A 766 -38.32 20.62 -19.22
C SER A 766 -37.14 21.09 -18.36
N MET A 767 -36.88 20.44 -17.22
CA MET A 767 -35.78 20.74 -16.30
C MET A 767 -34.67 19.68 -16.30
N GLU A 768 -34.81 18.59 -17.07
CA GLU A 768 -33.74 17.63 -17.30
C GLU A 768 -32.61 18.28 -18.14
N GLU A 769 -31.37 18.19 -17.67
CA GLU A 769 -30.19 18.72 -18.37
C GLU A 769 -29.34 17.58 -18.94
N VAL A 770 -28.79 17.76 -20.15
CA VAL A 770 -27.96 16.74 -20.81
C VAL A 770 -26.64 16.49 -20.07
N ASN A 771 -26.14 17.47 -19.32
CA ASN A 771 -24.91 17.38 -18.52
C ASN A 771 -25.10 18.14 -17.18
N PRO A 772 -25.80 17.57 -16.18
CA PRO A 772 -26.14 18.24 -14.92
C PRO A 772 -24.96 18.89 -14.18
N MET A 773 -23.80 18.24 -14.20
CA MET A 773 -22.55 18.71 -13.59
C MET A 773 -22.09 20.09 -14.13
N LEU A 774 -22.46 20.44 -15.36
CA LEU A 774 -22.10 21.71 -16.01
C LEU A 774 -23.29 22.68 -16.18
N GLY A 775 -24.47 22.35 -15.64
CA GLY A 775 -25.75 23.00 -15.91
C GLY A 775 -26.11 24.25 -15.07
N LEU A 776 -27.41 24.46 -14.86
CA LEU A 776 -27.99 25.57 -14.10
C LEU A 776 -27.95 25.28 -12.58
N ARG A 777 -26.74 25.39 -12.02
CA ARG A 777 -26.42 25.06 -10.63
C ARG A 777 -25.49 26.10 -9.99
N GLY A 778 -25.22 25.99 -8.69
CA GLY A 778 -24.29 26.85 -7.94
C GLY A 778 -24.61 28.34 -8.03
N CYS A 779 -23.60 29.21 -8.15
CA CYS A 779 -23.82 30.66 -8.27
C CYS A 779 -24.74 31.06 -9.43
N ARG A 780 -24.86 30.24 -10.49
CA ARG A 780 -25.74 30.50 -11.65
C ARG A 780 -27.22 30.37 -11.26
N LEU A 781 -27.52 29.37 -10.42
CA LEU A 781 -28.81 29.22 -9.78
C LEU A 781 -29.07 30.37 -8.79
N GLY A 782 -28.07 30.76 -7.99
CA GLY A 782 -28.16 31.90 -7.08
C GLY A 782 -28.36 33.27 -7.76
N ILE A 783 -27.82 33.46 -8.97
CA ILE A 783 -28.03 34.66 -9.81
C ILE A 783 -29.45 34.66 -10.41
N THR A 784 -29.97 33.50 -10.82
CA THR A 784 -31.28 33.37 -11.49
C THR A 784 -32.46 33.22 -10.53
N ARG A 785 -32.22 32.77 -9.29
CA ARG A 785 -33.21 32.71 -8.20
C ARG A 785 -32.62 33.28 -6.87
N PRO A 786 -32.42 34.61 -6.77
CA PRO A 786 -31.80 35.25 -5.60
C PRO A 786 -32.44 34.90 -4.24
N SER A 787 -33.76 34.71 -4.20
CA SER A 787 -34.51 34.42 -2.96
C SER A 787 -34.08 33.13 -2.24
N ILE A 788 -33.43 32.19 -2.94
CA ILE A 788 -32.80 31.02 -2.32
C ILE A 788 -31.61 31.49 -1.46
N ILE A 789 -30.72 32.29 -2.05
CA ILE A 789 -29.50 32.79 -1.40
C ILE A 789 -29.84 33.75 -0.25
N GLU A 790 -30.90 34.55 -0.41
CA GLU A 790 -31.44 35.39 0.67
C GLU A 790 -31.90 34.56 1.86
N MET A 791 -32.67 33.50 1.60
CA MET A 791 -33.15 32.57 2.64
C MET A 791 -31.99 31.87 3.35
N GLN A 792 -31.01 31.35 2.61
CA GLN A 792 -29.84 30.67 3.20
C GLN A 792 -28.96 31.63 4.01
N THR A 793 -28.67 32.83 3.49
CA THR A 793 -27.89 33.84 4.21
C THR A 793 -28.57 34.23 5.52
N ARG A 794 -29.90 34.42 5.50
CA ARG A 794 -30.69 34.68 6.70
C ARG A 794 -30.64 33.51 7.68
N ALA A 795 -30.79 32.27 7.21
CA ALA A 795 -30.72 31.07 8.06
C ALA A 795 -29.39 30.97 8.81
N ILE A 796 -28.27 31.15 8.10
CA ILE A 796 -26.91 31.09 8.66
C ILE A 796 -26.71 32.19 9.72
N LEU A 797 -27.07 33.44 9.41
CA LEU A 797 -26.79 34.58 10.29
C LEU A 797 -27.75 34.68 11.48
N GLU A 798 -29.03 34.32 11.31
CA GLU A 798 -29.95 34.20 12.45
C GLU A 798 -29.52 33.06 13.39
N ALA A 799 -29.07 31.92 12.85
CA ALA A 799 -28.55 30.81 13.66
C ALA A 799 -27.29 31.19 14.44
N ALA A 800 -26.33 31.88 13.80
CA ALA A 800 -25.13 32.36 14.47
C ALA A 800 -25.46 33.37 15.59
N LEU A 801 -26.39 34.30 15.36
CA LEU A 801 -26.86 35.23 16.39
C LEU A 801 -27.60 34.52 17.54
N ASN A 802 -28.44 33.53 17.24
CA ASN A 802 -29.12 32.71 18.26
C ASN A 802 -28.12 31.91 19.11
N ALA A 803 -27.08 31.34 18.48
CA ALA A 803 -26.00 30.63 19.18
C ALA A 803 -25.18 31.57 20.08
N ILE A 804 -24.83 32.76 19.59
CA ILE A 804 -24.15 33.81 20.40
C ILE A 804 -25.03 34.27 21.57
N GLU A 805 -26.34 34.38 21.39
CA GLU A 805 -27.29 34.67 22.48
C GLU A 805 -27.40 33.52 23.50
N ALA A 806 -27.14 32.28 23.09
CA ALA A 806 -27.01 31.12 23.97
C ALA A 806 -25.61 30.96 24.62
N GLY A 807 -24.65 31.83 24.28
CA GLY A 807 -23.30 31.85 24.85
C GLY A 807 -22.22 31.08 24.07
N VAL A 808 -22.51 30.72 22.81
CA VAL A 808 -21.58 30.01 21.90
C VAL A 808 -20.78 31.01 21.07
N ASP A 809 -19.47 30.80 20.91
CA ASP A 809 -18.62 31.56 19.98
C ASP A 809 -18.79 31.02 18.55
N ALA A 810 -19.92 31.40 17.93
CA ALA A 810 -20.30 30.99 16.59
C ALA A 810 -19.61 31.86 15.52
N ARG A 811 -18.85 31.22 14.61
CA ARG A 811 -17.99 31.88 13.61
C ARG A 811 -18.37 31.47 12.17
N PRO A 812 -19.43 32.06 11.60
CA PRO A 812 -19.90 31.73 10.24
C PRO A 812 -18.98 32.28 9.14
N ASP A 813 -18.55 31.42 8.22
CA ASP A 813 -17.98 31.81 6.94
C ASP A 813 -18.91 31.34 5.82
N ILE A 814 -19.22 32.20 4.83
CA ILE A 814 -20.17 31.90 3.74
C ILE A 814 -19.40 31.70 2.44
N MET A 815 -19.63 30.56 1.78
CA MET A 815 -18.92 30.16 0.56
C MET A 815 -19.85 30.05 -0.66
N VAL A 816 -19.52 30.78 -1.72
CA VAL A 816 -20.21 30.74 -3.01
C VAL A 816 -19.64 29.61 -3.89
N PRO A 817 -20.46 28.65 -4.36
CA PRO A 817 -20.03 27.57 -5.26
C PRO A 817 -20.04 27.99 -6.74
N LEU A 818 -19.27 27.26 -7.55
CA LEU A 818 -19.27 27.22 -9.02
C LEU A 818 -18.99 28.55 -9.73
N VAL A 819 -18.28 29.46 -9.07
CA VAL A 819 -17.82 30.73 -9.65
C VAL A 819 -16.82 30.47 -10.77
N GLY A 820 -17.02 31.09 -11.93
CA GLY A 820 -16.07 31.12 -13.04
C GLY A 820 -15.46 32.50 -13.29
N LYS A 821 -16.09 33.58 -12.81
CA LYS A 821 -15.74 34.99 -13.08
C LYS A 821 -16.00 35.90 -11.88
N VAL A 822 -15.19 36.95 -11.70
CA VAL A 822 -15.29 37.88 -10.57
C VAL A 822 -16.67 38.56 -10.43
N GLU A 823 -17.37 38.90 -11.52
CA GLU A 823 -18.70 39.52 -11.41
C GLU A 823 -19.81 38.55 -10.98
N GLU A 824 -19.66 37.24 -11.20
CA GLU A 824 -20.58 36.22 -10.64
C GLU A 824 -20.45 36.21 -9.11
N PHE A 825 -19.22 36.21 -8.61
CA PHE A 825 -18.95 36.32 -7.18
C PHE A 825 -19.41 37.65 -6.59
N ARG A 826 -19.11 38.79 -7.25
CA ARG A 826 -19.50 40.13 -6.78
C ARG A 826 -21.02 40.26 -6.65
N ASN A 827 -21.79 39.77 -7.62
CA ASN A 827 -23.25 39.76 -7.53
C ASN A 827 -23.76 39.02 -6.29
N GLN A 828 -23.23 37.82 -6.03
CA GLN A 828 -23.65 37.02 -4.88
C GLN A 828 -23.17 37.65 -3.55
N LYS A 829 -21.96 38.22 -3.52
CA LYS A 829 -21.41 38.96 -2.39
C LYS A 829 -22.26 40.18 -2.01
N GLU A 830 -22.68 40.99 -2.99
CA GLU A 830 -23.57 42.14 -2.78
C GLU A 830 -24.92 41.72 -2.17
N LEU A 831 -25.50 40.62 -2.67
CA LEU A 831 -26.75 40.04 -2.14
C LEU A 831 -26.60 39.57 -0.68
N ILE A 832 -25.54 38.80 -0.38
CA ILE A 832 -25.22 38.31 0.96
C ILE A 832 -25.03 39.49 1.94
N GLN A 833 -24.30 40.54 1.53
CA GLN A 833 -24.09 41.74 2.36
C GLN A 833 -25.39 42.53 2.60
N SER A 834 -26.28 42.62 1.60
CA SER A 834 -27.59 43.25 1.74
C SER A 834 -28.46 42.53 2.79
N VAL A 835 -28.52 41.19 2.73
CA VAL A 835 -29.31 40.39 3.67
C VAL A 835 -28.70 40.40 5.07
N ALA A 836 -27.37 40.29 5.19
CA ALA A 836 -26.68 40.38 6.47
C ALA A 836 -26.99 41.71 7.18
N LYS A 837 -26.97 42.82 6.44
CA LYS A 837 -27.35 44.13 6.97
C LYS A 837 -28.80 44.13 7.47
N SER A 838 -29.75 43.60 6.71
CA SER A 838 -31.17 43.51 7.11
C SER A 838 -31.33 42.72 8.42
N VAL A 839 -30.72 41.53 8.51
CA VAL A 839 -30.75 40.68 9.71
C VAL A 839 -30.15 41.40 10.92
N PHE A 840 -29.04 42.14 10.75
CA PHE A 840 -28.40 42.86 11.85
C PHE A 840 -29.21 44.09 12.31
N GLU A 841 -29.85 44.81 11.39
CA GLU A 841 -30.76 45.93 11.70
C GLU A 841 -32.04 45.43 12.39
N GLU A 842 -32.60 44.29 11.96
CA GLU A 842 -33.78 43.65 12.56
C GLU A 842 -33.51 43.08 13.96
N ARG A 843 -32.34 42.44 14.18
CA ARG A 843 -31.97 41.84 15.47
C ARG A 843 -31.31 42.84 16.45
N GLY A 844 -30.91 44.02 15.98
CA GLY A 844 -30.18 45.02 16.78
C GLY A 844 -28.79 44.55 17.25
N LYS A 845 -28.22 43.55 16.56
CA LYS A 845 -26.95 42.88 16.88
C LYS A 845 -26.27 42.43 15.59
N SER A 846 -24.95 42.34 15.61
CA SER A 846 -24.15 41.80 14.51
C SER A 846 -23.18 40.72 15.00
N CYS A 847 -22.78 39.84 14.09
CA CYS A 847 -21.68 38.90 14.27
C CYS A 847 -20.62 39.15 13.19
N ALA A 848 -19.39 38.70 13.43
CA ALA A 848 -18.36 38.68 12.39
C ALA A 848 -18.58 37.47 11.48
N TYR A 849 -18.48 37.69 10.17
CA TYR A 849 -18.60 36.65 9.14
C TYR A 849 -17.72 37.02 7.94
N LYS A 850 -17.28 36.04 7.15
CA LYS A 850 -16.54 36.26 5.89
C LYS A 850 -17.33 35.78 4.68
N ILE A 851 -17.04 36.33 3.51
CA ILE A 851 -17.53 35.85 2.22
C ILE A 851 -16.35 35.38 1.35
N GLY A 852 -16.34 34.08 1.03
CA GLY A 852 -15.34 33.45 0.16
C GLY A 852 -15.99 32.62 -0.95
N THR A 853 -15.17 31.96 -1.75
CA THR A 853 -15.63 31.21 -2.92
C THR A 853 -14.93 29.87 -3.03
N MET A 854 -15.63 28.91 -3.63
CA MET A 854 -15.02 27.67 -4.06
C MET A 854 -14.28 27.89 -5.38
N ILE A 855 -13.05 27.40 -5.48
CA ILE A 855 -12.25 27.38 -6.71
C ILE A 855 -12.33 25.97 -7.28
N GLU A 856 -13.31 25.77 -8.17
CA GLU A 856 -13.61 24.47 -8.78
C GLU A 856 -13.76 24.52 -10.31
N ILE A 857 -13.87 25.71 -10.90
CA ILE A 857 -13.78 25.91 -12.35
C ILE A 857 -12.33 26.27 -12.72
N PRO A 858 -11.70 25.64 -13.73
CA PRO A 858 -10.36 26.01 -14.20
C PRO A 858 -10.21 27.50 -14.58
N ARG A 859 -11.28 28.14 -15.07
CA ARG A 859 -11.31 29.59 -15.31
C ARG A 859 -11.13 30.42 -14.04
N ALA A 860 -11.67 29.99 -12.89
CA ALA A 860 -11.49 30.67 -11.62
C ALA A 860 -10.03 30.58 -11.15
N ALA A 861 -9.38 29.42 -11.32
CA ALA A 861 -7.95 29.27 -11.07
C ALA A 861 -7.10 30.21 -11.95
N LEU A 862 -7.40 30.26 -13.26
CA LEU A 862 -6.72 31.16 -14.20
C LEU A 862 -6.91 32.65 -13.85
N THR A 863 -8.10 33.05 -13.38
CA THR A 863 -8.46 34.44 -13.01
C THR A 863 -8.43 34.71 -11.50
N ALA A 864 -7.76 33.88 -10.72
CA ALA A 864 -7.78 33.91 -9.25
C ALA A 864 -7.39 35.27 -8.63
N HIS A 865 -6.53 36.05 -9.31
CA HIS A 865 -6.17 37.41 -8.88
C HIS A 865 -7.37 38.37 -8.90
N GLU A 866 -8.17 38.38 -9.97
CA GLU A 866 -9.41 39.19 -10.07
C GLU A 866 -10.38 38.84 -8.92
N ILE A 867 -10.50 37.56 -8.62
CA ILE A 867 -11.43 37.04 -7.59
C ILE A 867 -10.89 37.32 -6.18
N ALA A 868 -9.57 37.29 -5.98
CA ALA A 868 -8.91 37.55 -4.70
C ALA A 868 -8.97 39.01 -4.25
N GLU A 869 -9.23 39.97 -5.14
CA GLU A 869 -9.59 41.35 -4.73
C GLU A 869 -10.85 41.31 -3.84
N GLU A 870 -11.87 40.57 -4.27
CA GLU A 870 -13.20 40.53 -3.65
C GLU A 870 -13.35 39.48 -2.54
N ALA A 871 -12.79 38.28 -2.70
CA ALA A 871 -13.00 37.15 -1.79
C ALA A 871 -12.10 37.22 -0.55
N GLU A 872 -12.61 36.79 0.61
CA GLU A 872 -11.87 36.76 1.88
C GLU A 872 -11.14 35.43 2.13
N PHE A 873 -11.59 34.36 1.48
CA PHE A 873 -10.94 33.05 1.46
C PHE A 873 -11.27 32.29 0.17
N PHE A 874 -10.43 31.30 -0.17
CA PHE A 874 -10.69 30.29 -1.19
C PHE A 874 -10.73 28.90 -0.56
N SER A 875 -11.61 28.03 -1.07
CA SER A 875 -11.50 26.58 -0.86
C SER A 875 -11.50 25.88 -2.22
N PHE A 876 -10.56 24.99 -2.51
CA PHE A 876 -10.62 24.21 -3.75
C PHE A 876 -11.72 23.16 -3.67
N GLY A 877 -12.67 23.20 -4.61
CA GLY A 877 -13.58 22.10 -4.90
C GLY A 877 -12.84 21.08 -5.77
N SER A 878 -11.94 20.33 -5.14
CA SER A 878 -10.92 19.55 -5.85
C SER A 878 -11.51 18.47 -6.76
N ASN A 879 -12.65 17.87 -6.38
CA ASN A 879 -13.38 16.88 -7.17
C ASN A 879 -13.81 17.45 -8.53
N ASP A 880 -14.61 18.52 -8.53
CA ASP A 880 -15.10 19.19 -9.73
C ASP A 880 -13.97 19.85 -10.54
N LEU A 881 -12.91 20.34 -9.87
CA LEU A 881 -11.72 20.83 -10.56
C LEU A 881 -11.00 19.72 -11.35
N THR A 882 -10.86 18.50 -10.78
CA THR A 882 -10.38 17.33 -11.53
C THR A 882 -11.31 17.02 -12.70
N GLN A 883 -12.63 16.95 -12.47
CA GLN A 883 -13.60 16.65 -13.53
C GLN A 883 -13.48 17.61 -14.73
N MET A 884 -13.41 18.91 -14.49
CA MET A 884 -13.28 19.91 -15.55
C MET A 884 -11.88 19.98 -16.18
N THR A 885 -10.82 19.54 -15.48
CA THR A 885 -9.44 19.57 -15.99
C THR A 885 -9.14 18.35 -16.87
N PHE A 886 -9.60 17.15 -16.47
CA PHE A 886 -9.49 15.94 -17.28
C PHE A 886 -10.59 15.83 -18.35
N GLY A 887 -11.71 16.54 -18.19
CA GLY A 887 -12.92 16.30 -18.99
C GLY A 887 -13.63 14.99 -18.60
N TYR A 888 -13.51 14.57 -17.35
CA TYR A 888 -13.99 13.29 -16.84
C TYR A 888 -15.26 13.47 -16.00
N SER A 889 -16.31 12.71 -16.31
CA SER A 889 -17.52 12.62 -15.50
C SER A 889 -17.33 11.58 -14.39
N ARG A 890 -17.46 11.98 -13.12
CA ARG A 890 -17.24 11.10 -11.96
C ARG A 890 -18.21 9.91 -11.91
N ASP A 891 -19.38 10.04 -12.51
CA ASP A 891 -20.39 8.98 -12.57
C ASP A 891 -20.10 7.96 -13.70
N ASP A 892 -19.35 8.35 -14.73
CA ASP A 892 -19.05 7.53 -15.92
C ASP A 892 -17.64 6.90 -15.89
N VAL A 893 -16.69 7.44 -15.11
CA VAL A 893 -15.26 7.05 -15.15
C VAL A 893 -14.99 5.58 -14.83
N GLY A 894 -15.84 4.93 -14.04
CA GLY A 894 -15.75 3.49 -13.74
C GLY A 894 -15.77 2.61 -15.00
N SER A 895 -16.30 3.12 -16.13
CA SER A 895 -16.32 2.41 -17.41
C SER A 895 -14.94 2.31 -18.10
N PHE A 896 -13.95 3.14 -17.73
CA PHE A 896 -12.64 3.15 -18.40
C PHE A 896 -11.41 3.32 -17.51
N VAL A 897 -11.50 3.98 -16.34
CA VAL A 897 -10.34 4.21 -15.45
C VAL A 897 -9.62 2.93 -15.02
N PRO A 898 -10.30 1.81 -14.68
CA PRO A 898 -9.62 0.53 -14.42
C PRO A 898 -8.77 0.04 -15.62
N SER A 899 -9.18 0.37 -16.85
CA SER A 899 -8.44 0.05 -18.08
C SER A 899 -7.33 1.05 -18.43
N TYR A 900 -7.28 2.20 -17.76
CA TYR A 900 -6.18 3.16 -17.84
C TYR A 900 -5.09 2.83 -16.81
N LEU A 901 -5.49 2.46 -15.58
CA LEU A 901 -4.59 2.00 -14.52
C LEU A 901 -3.84 0.73 -14.94
N SER A 902 -4.56 -0.31 -15.39
CA SER A 902 -3.96 -1.57 -15.89
C SER A 902 -3.14 -1.46 -17.18
N LYS A 903 -3.12 -0.28 -17.82
CA LYS A 903 -2.23 0.04 -18.95
C LYS A 903 -1.14 1.05 -18.60
N GLY A 904 -1.04 1.48 -17.34
CA GLY A 904 -0.10 2.51 -16.89
C GLY A 904 -0.33 3.90 -17.52
N ILE A 905 -1.52 4.16 -18.10
CA ILE A 905 -1.89 5.47 -18.65
C ILE A 905 -2.16 6.47 -17.52
N LEU A 906 -2.70 5.98 -16.40
CA LEU A 906 -2.79 6.70 -15.14
C LEU A 906 -1.93 5.97 -14.09
N GLN A 907 -1.30 6.73 -13.20
CA GLN A 907 -0.60 6.19 -12.04
C GLN A 907 -1.58 5.76 -10.95
N ASP A 908 -2.61 6.58 -10.74
CA ASP A 908 -3.59 6.58 -9.65
C ASP A 908 -4.98 6.97 -10.19
N ASP A 909 -6.03 6.74 -9.40
CA ASP A 909 -7.34 7.36 -9.68
C ASP A 909 -7.28 8.86 -9.32
N PRO A 910 -7.48 9.79 -10.29
CA PRO A 910 -7.35 11.23 -10.07
C PRO A 910 -8.48 11.85 -9.22
N PHE A 911 -9.46 11.05 -8.77
CA PHE A 911 -10.50 11.44 -7.81
C PHE A 911 -10.25 10.92 -6.39
N VAL A 912 -9.18 10.13 -6.19
CA VAL A 912 -8.73 9.62 -4.89
C VAL A 912 -7.40 10.27 -4.50
N THR A 913 -6.42 10.20 -5.41
CA THR A 913 -5.11 10.82 -5.30
C THR A 913 -5.05 12.02 -6.24
N LEU A 914 -4.66 13.20 -5.76
CA LEU A 914 -4.58 14.40 -6.57
C LEU A 914 -3.55 14.24 -7.71
N ASP A 915 -3.98 14.52 -8.94
CA ASP A 915 -3.08 14.80 -10.05
C ASP A 915 -2.23 16.06 -9.77
N THR A 916 -0.96 15.85 -9.42
CA THR A 916 0.00 16.92 -9.13
C THR A 916 0.54 17.61 -10.38
N GLU A 917 0.46 16.99 -11.56
CA GLU A 917 1.03 17.51 -12.81
C GLU A 917 0.06 18.39 -13.60
N GLY A 918 -1.24 18.10 -13.61
CA GLY A 918 -2.28 18.91 -14.26
C GLY A 918 -3.05 19.77 -13.25
N VAL A 919 -3.93 19.16 -12.46
CA VAL A 919 -4.78 19.84 -11.45
C VAL A 919 -3.92 20.58 -10.43
N GLY A 920 -2.79 19.99 -10.01
CA GLY A 920 -1.80 20.61 -9.14
C GLY A 920 -1.21 21.92 -9.67
N GLN A 921 -1.05 22.09 -10.99
CA GLN A 921 -0.62 23.38 -11.57
C GLN A 921 -1.69 24.46 -11.42
N LEU A 922 -2.97 24.13 -11.59
CA LEU A 922 -4.07 25.09 -11.36
C LEU A 922 -4.14 25.52 -9.90
N ILE A 923 -3.92 24.59 -8.97
CA ILE A 923 -3.85 24.85 -7.53
C ILE A 923 -2.68 25.80 -7.20
N LYS A 924 -1.46 25.46 -7.61
CA LYS A 924 -0.26 26.30 -7.39
C LYS A 924 -0.43 27.71 -7.98
N MET A 925 -0.91 27.81 -9.22
CA MET A 925 -1.19 29.08 -9.90
C MET A 925 -2.26 29.91 -9.18
N THR A 926 -3.28 29.28 -8.62
CA THR A 926 -4.32 29.96 -7.82
C THR A 926 -3.74 30.53 -6.53
N VAL A 927 -2.88 29.77 -5.83
CA VAL A 927 -2.24 30.22 -4.59
C VAL A 927 -1.32 31.41 -4.86
N GLU A 928 -0.47 31.32 -5.89
CA GLU A 928 0.41 32.41 -6.32
C GLU A 928 -0.39 33.68 -6.65
N ARG A 929 -1.40 33.56 -7.52
CA ARG A 929 -2.21 34.71 -7.98
C ARG A 929 -3.11 35.29 -6.91
N GLY A 930 -3.66 34.46 -6.02
CA GLY A 930 -4.48 34.90 -4.90
C GLY A 930 -3.66 35.64 -3.85
N ARG A 931 -2.55 35.05 -3.38
CA ARG A 931 -1.68 35.67 -2.38
C ARG A 931 -0.84 36.83 -2.92
N GLY A 932 -0.57 36.87 -4.23
CA GLY A 932 0.02 38.03 -4.90
C GLY A 932 -0.84 39.30 -4.83
N ILE A 933 -2.17 39.16 -4.65
CA ILE A 933 -3.10 40.27 -4.39
C ILE A 933 -3.31 40.48 -2.88
N LYS A 934 -3.43 39.39 -2.11
CA LYS A 934 -3.78 39.41 -0.68
C LYS A 934 -2.93 38.39 0.08
N PRO A 935 -1.74 38.75 0.61
CA PRO A 935 -0.78 37.80 1.17
C PRO A 935 -1.36 36.85 2.23
N ASP A 936 -2.18 37.38 3.13
CA ASP A 936 -2.83 36.64 4.23
C ASP A 936 -4.11 35.88 3.79
N LEU A 937 -4.39 35.78 2.48
CA LEU A 937 -5.54 35.05 1.96
C LEU A 937 -5.48 33.59 2.41
N LYS A 938 -6.48 33.20 3.21
CA LYS A 938 -6.70 31.81 3.59
C LYS A 938 -7.18 31.04 2.36
N ILE A 939 -6.40 30.05 1.97
CA ILE A 939 -6.68 29.12 0.88
C ILE A 939 -6.59 27.71 1.43
N GLY A 940 -7.66 26.94 1.32
CA GLY A 940 -7.67 25.51 1.67
C GLY A 940 -8.29 24.65 0.58
N VAL A 941 -8.57 23.39 0.90
CA VAL A 941 -9.17 22.41 -0.02
C VAL A 941 -10.23 21.59 0.69
N CYS A 942 -11.31 21.26 -0.02
CA CYS A 942 -12.32 20.29 0.38
C CYS A 942 -12.55 19.25 -0.74
N GLY A 943 -13.00 18.06 -0.34
CA GLY A 943 -13.14 16.89 -1.22
C GLY A 943 -12.48 15.66 -0.60
N GLU A 944 -12.30 14.59 -1.39
CA GLU A 944 -11.64 13.36 -0.92
C GLU A 944 -10.13 13.53 -0.79
N HIS A 945 -9.50 14.26 -1.71
CA HIS A 945 -8.08 14.61 -1.69
C HIS A 945 -7.64 15.28 -0.37
N GLY A 946 -8.54 15.99 0.31
CA GLY A 946 -8.26 16.60 1.61
C GLY A 946 -7.96 15.60 2.73
N GLY A 947 -8.25 14.31 2.53
CA GLY A 947 -7.94 13.21 3.45
C GLY A 947 -7.03 12.13 2.86
N ASP A 948 -6.46 12.32 1.66
CA ASP A 948 -5.45 11.44 1.07
C ASP A 948 -4.04 11.88 1.51
N PRO A 949 -3.21 11.02 2.13
CA PRO A 949 -1.87 11.39 2.58
C PRO A 949 -0.96 11.97 1.50
N ARG A 950 -1.01 11.48 0.25
CA ARG A 950 -0.17 11.99 -0.85
C ARG A 950 -0.59 13.40 -1.28
N SER A 951 -1.90 13.61 -1.43
CA SER A 951 -2.50 14.91 -1.70
C SER A 951 -2.23 15.91 -0.57
N VAL A 952 -2.39 15.51 0.70
CA VAL A 952 -2.11 16.37 1.87
C VAL A 952 -0.65 16.82 1.91
N ARG A 953 0.31 15.94 1.56
CA ARG A 953 1.74 16.30 1.41
C ARG A 953 1.94 17.35 0.32
N PHE A 954 1.35 17.18 -0.87
CA PHE A 954 1.39 18.19 -1.94
C PHE A 954 0.77 19.53 -1.49
N PHE A 955 -0.41 19.49 -0.85
CA PHE A 955 -1.10 20.69 -0.36
C PHE A 955 -0.28 21.47 0.66
N SER A 956 0.38 20.76 1.59
CA SER A 956 1.28 21.33 2.61
C SER A 956 2.55 21.90 1.99
N ASN A 957 3.30 21.08 1.24
CA ASN A 957 4.72 21.34 0.94
C ASN A 957 4.91 22.09 -0.38
N GLU A 958 4.17 21.70 -1.42
CA GLU A 958 4.38 22.23 -2.77
C GLU A 958 3.42 23.35 -3.15
N ALA A 959 2.20 23.33 -2.61
CA ALA A 959 1.18 24.34 -2.86
C ALA A 959 0.99 25.33 -1.69
N GLY A 960 1.51 25.02 -0.50
CA GLY A 960 1.49 25.93 0.67
C GLY A 960 0.08 26.33 1.11
N LEU A 961 -0.89 25.42 1.07
CA LEU A 961 -2.25 25.68 1.54
C LEU A 961 -2.27 26.02 3.04
N SER A 962 -3.36 26.65 3.46
CA SER A 962 -3.56 27.09 4.85
C SER A 962 -4.25 26.00 5.68
N TYR A 963 -5.05 25.15 5.03
CA TYR A 963 -5.76 24.04 5.63
C TYR A 963 -6.16 22.97 4.61
N VAL A 964 -6.44 21.76 5.09
CA VAL A 964 -7.14 20.69 4.36
C VAL A 964 -8.47 20.36 5.05
N SER A 965 -9.48 19.90 4.30
CA SER A 965 -10.81 19.59 4.83
C SER A 965 -11.34 18.25 4.28
N CYS A 966 -11.54 17.28 5.17
CA CYS A 966 -11.84 15.87 4.85
C CYS A 966 -13.06 15.35 5.61
N SER A 967 -13.54 14.13 5.36
CA SER A 967 -14.65 13.55 6.13
C SER A 967 -14.28 13.31 7.62
N PRO A 968 -15.25 13.27 8.56
CA PRO A 968 -14.99 13.23 10.01
C PRO A 968 -14.04 12.13 10.50
N PHE A 969 -14.02 10.99 9.81
CA PHE A 969 -13.15 9.85 10.13
C PHE A 969 -11.77 9.95 9.47
N ARG A 970 -11.60 10.71 8.37
CA ARG A 970 -10.28 10.95 7.76
C ARG A 970 -9.48 12.06 8.46
N VAL A 971 -10.08 12.79 9.40
CA VAL A 971 -9.44 13.88 10.17
C VAL A 971 -8.13 13.45 10.86
N PRO A 972 -8.02 12.31 11.55
CA PRO A 972 -6.76 11.88 12.16
C PRO A 972 -5.69 11.55 11.12
N ILE A 973 -6.07 10.95 9.99
CA ILE A 973 -5.18 10.62 8.87
C ILE A 973 -4.63 11.89 8.22
N ALA A 974 -5.50 12.89 7.98
CA ALA A 974 -5.10 14.20 7.46
C ALA A 974 -4.19 14.95 8.44
N ARG A 975 -4.44 14.87 9.76
CA ARG A 975 -3.54 15.42 10.81
C ARG A 975 -2.16 14.76 10.75
N LEU A 976 -2.09 13.43 10.70
CA LEU A 976 -0.83 12.68 10.59
C LEU A 976 -0.06 13.01 9.31
N ALA A 977 -0.73 13.02 8.16
CA ALA A 977 -0.11 13.37 6.88
C ALA A 977 0.42 14.82 6.85
N ALA A 978 -0.31 15.77 7.42
CA ALA A 978 0.14 17.16 7.56
C ALA A 978 1.37 17.29 8.47
N ALA A 979 1.44 16.54 9.57
CA ALA A 979 2.60 16.51 10.45
C ALA A 979 3.83 15.88 9.78
N GLN A 980 3.66 14.77 9.04
CA GLN A 980 4.73 14.15 8.26
C GLN A 980 5.30 15.12 7.21
N ALA A 981 4.41 15.74 6.43
CA ALA A 981 4.76 16.74 5.43
C ALA A 981 5.53 17.93 6.04
N SER A 982 5.14 18.37 7.24
CA SER A 982 5.82 19.41 8.02
C SER A 982 7.24 18.99 8.46
N VAL A 983 7.45 17.73 8.86
CA VAL A 983 8.79 17.18 9.18
C VAL A 983 9.67 17.11 7.93
N GLU A 984 9.11 16.72 6.78
CA GLU A 984 9.83 16.65 5.50
C GLU A 984 10.39 18.03 5.11
N ASN A 985 9.57 19.08 5.10
CA ASN A 985 10.03 20.47 4.89
C ASN A 985 11.15 20.86 5.87
N LYS A 986 10.99 20.55 7.15
CA LYS A 986 11.97 20.85 8.21
C LYS A 986 13.28 20.03 8.09
N SER A 987 13.34 19.05 7.17
CA SER A 987 14.54 18.28 6.86
C SER A 987 15.28 18.80 5.61
N GLU A 988 14.59 19.21 4.55
CA GLU A 988 15.23 19.82 3.36
C GLU A 988 15.94 21.14 3.67
N PHE A 989 15.46 21.89 4.66
CA PHE A 989 16.05 23.15 5.11
C PHE A 989 17.19 23.00 6.14
N LYS A 990 17.78 21.81 6.31
CA LYS A 990 19.01 21.61 7.09
C LYS A 990 20.25 21.47 6.18
N PRO A 991 21.13 22.50 6.10
CA PRO A 991 22.38 22.44 5.35
C PRO A 991 23.51 21.71 6.08
#